data_AF-A0A924T2G3-F1
#
_entry.id   AF-A0A924T2G3-F1
#
_cell.length_a   1.000
_cell.length_b   1.000
_cell.length_c   1.000
_cell.angle_alpha   90.00
_cell.angle_beta   90.00
_cell.angle_gamma   90.00
#
_symmetry.space_group_name_H-M   'P 1'
#
loop_
_entity.id
_entity.type
_entity.pdbx_description
1 polymer ?
#
loop_
_entity_poly.entity_id
_entity_poly.type
_entity_poly.pdbx_seq_one_letter_code
_entity_poly.pdbx_strand_id
1 'polypeptide(L)'
;METPSGVFQRFSLANGGGAINDIREVGLPEVPLSGFSLALPVDAKDGSSTVEITPEGSIKRQQARLYPVQPPDNSREGFQELPKFEFNADRWSKGFKTPGQDQGTLPVFKGDASVNGYRLSPYGYNPAEQLITYYPSYLVTIKHPGNCFIYDRLKLKGVLGTRALGFDGIDQRIEQLPLPALQFTINKDLASKLRCAPPIVINPAIFGARFLIVTHPNFKPAADTLKAHKQALGISTRVVTTADITGAGPSATEAQIRNWIANYYNTHLIRPKWVLFMGDAEFVPTHYDQQNIWDTARNAGDMWYGQFLAGATATTIPPFGIGRFPVDSLAQANTIVSKVMAFENSPPPNPIFGQDFYSRLTFASYFQSSGATDARWFVETSEMVRNHAVGKGYSVARLYTAPASSNPSFYNSGAAIPAALKKPGFAWDADRNDIAAAINQGSSLVYHRDHGWWTGWGDPSFQTGDLGLVSVTNNKFPVVFSINCASGIFDNETVDLVANRIGAGYGPNVGSTYWAEAFLRKADGALAVIGDSRSSSTTDNNHFTLGLFDGVFPGLVPTFGTGSSIQRLGDLLNYAKTYISDVSSGAQGNRHPLDSGGSRPAIVNLRQELNIYNLLGDPTVKLRVSPPWKFGPPIFTLEQTLVKIKVPVQPGCLTCPPELVPPEWVTVVAFEPKTGLELGRGLLNADGVGEIDLGDGFKGDNVLVRVASPDGASTQAAVIETDSDGDGVPDSSDNCVAVPNKEQQDTDGDGYGNACDADLNNDGFVNSLDLSTMRGQFGKRGVAGDLNGDGLVNALDVSRFSKLFGKAPGPSAWHLPMAAAK
;
A
#
# COMPACT_ATOMS: atom_id res chain seq x y z
N MET A 1 44.68 -6.49 13.12
CA MET A 1 44.08 -7.33 14.18
C MET A 1 45.03 -8.47 14.44
N GLU A 2 45.55 -8.57 15.66
CA GLU A 2 46.30 -9.74 16.11
C GLU A 2 45.30 -10.77 16.63
N THR A 3 45.44 -12.02 16.19
CA THR A 3 44.52 -13.11 16.52
C THR A 3 45.34 -14.37 16.83
N PRO A 4 44.76 -15.39 17.48
CA PRO A 4 45.43 -16.68 17.67
C PRO A 4 45.94 -17.33 16.36
N SER A 5 45.30 -17.03 15.22
CA SER A 5 45.67 -17.57 13.90
C SER A 5 46.51 -16.60 13.05
N GLY A 6 47.12 -15.61 13.72
CA GLY A 6 48.09 -14.66 13.15
C GLY A 6 47.52 -13.26 12.93
N VAL A 7 48.29 -12.46 12.18
CA VAL A 7 47.96 -11.06 11.90
C VAL A 7 47.06 -10.96 10.68
N PHE A 8 45.94 -10.27 10.82
CA PHE A 8 44.99 -9.95 9.77
C PHE A 8 44.79 -8.44 9.64
N GLN A 9 44.57 -7.95 8.42
CA GLN A 9 44.08 -6.60 8.17
C GLN A 9 42.55 -6.63 8.13
N ARG A 10 41.94 -5.63 8.77
CA ARG A 10 40.49 -5.46 8.80
C ARG A 10 40.18 -4.08 8.24
N PHE A 11 39.08 -3.98 7.50
CA PHE A 11 38.52 -2.67 7.20
C PHE A 11 38.06 -2.06 8.53
N SER A 12 38.61 -0.89 8.86
CA SER A 12 38.30 -0.20 10.11
C SER A 12 37.57 1.11 9.81
N LEU A 13 36.44 1.32 10.48
CA LEU A 13 35.73 2.59 10.49
C LEU A 13 36.48 3.58 11.39
N ALA A 14 36.43 4.88 11.08
CA ALA A 14 37.03 5.91 11.93
C ALA A 14 36.44 5.97 13.37
N ASN A 15 35.26 5.36 13.59
CA ASN A 15 34.58 5.29 14.88
C ASN A 15 34.60 3.88 15.51
N GLY A 16 35.50 2.98 15.07
CA GLY A 16 35.78 1.71 15.76
C GLY A 16 34.89 0.50 15.45
N GLY A 17 33.91 0.63 14.54
CA GLY A 17 33.12 -0.52 14.04
C GLY A 17 33.80 -1.28 12.89
N GLY A 18 33.51 -2.58 12.77
CA GLY A 18 33.93 -3.45 11.65
C GLY A 18 32.94 -3.46 10.48
N ALA A 19 33.20 -4.27 9.45
CA ALA A 19 32.28 -4.45 8.33
C ALA A 19 31.02 -5.22 8.77
N ILE A 20 29.97 -5.14 7.94
CA ILE A 20 28.71 -5.88 8.14
C ILE A 20 29.01 -7.38 8.02
N ASN A 21 28.64 -8.14 9.05
CA ASN A 21 28.68 -9.59 9.03
C ASN A 21 27.32 -10.10 8.52
N ASP A 22 27.26 -10.64 7.30
CA ASP A 22 26.19 -11.57 6.95
C ASP A 22 26.54 -12.91 7.62
N ILE A 23 25.60 -13.49 8.36
CA ILE A 23 25.79 -14.76 9.10
C ILE A 23 26.22 -15.89 8.12
N ARG A 24 25.78 -15.82 6.87
CA ARG A 24 26.16 -16.79 5.82
C ARG A 24 27.64 -16.69 5.44
N GLU A 25 28.29 -15.56 5.72
CA GLU A 25 29.69 -15.29 5.37
C GLU A 25 30.69 -15.57 6.50
N VAL A 26 30.24 -16.06 7.66
CA VAL A 26 31.14 -16.44 8.78
C VAL A 26 32.28 -17.32 8.26
N GLY A 27 33.52 -17.02 8.69
CA GLY A 27 34.74 -17.70 8.25
C GLY A 27 35.27 -17.30 6.87
N LEU A 28 34.52 -16.57 6.03
CA LEU A 28 35.02 -15.97 4.79
C LEU A 28 35.81 -14.68 5.10
N PRO A 29 36.65 -14.19 4.18
CA PRO A 29 37.32 -12.90 4.31
C PRO A 29 36.31 -11.75 4.37
N GLU A 30 36.48 -10.87 5.34
CA GLU A 30 35.62 -9.74 5.61
C GLU A 30 35.85 -8.62 4.58
N VAL A 31 34.89 -8.49 3.67
CA VAL A 31 34.87 -7.47 2.61
C VAL A 31 33.66 -6.56 2.80
N PRO A 32 33.80 -5.22 2.76
CA PRO A 32 32.69 -4.30 2.94
C PRO A 32 31.59 -4.48 1.88
N LEU A 33 30.34 -4.37 2.30
CA LEU A 33 29.18 -4.26 1.43
C LEU A 33 28.73 -2.80 1.37
N SER A 34 28.27 -2.37 0.19
CA SER A 34 27.66 -1.05 -0.03
C SER A 34 26.34 -1.22 -0.77
N GLY A 35 25.49 -0.19 -0.77
CA GLY A 35 24.20 -0.27 -1.45
C GLY A 35 23.44 1.06 -1.51
N PHE A 36 22.34 1.04 -2.26
CA PHE A 36 21.39 2.15 -2.37
C PHE A 36 19.97 1.59 -2.46
N SER A 37 18.96 2.34 -2.04
CA SER A 37 17.57 1.91 -2.24
C SER A 37 16.90 2.67 -3.36
N LEU A 38 15.96 2.00 -4.03
CA LEU A 38 15.18 2.54 -5.12
C LEU A 38 13.71 2.25 -4.89
N ALA A 39 12.90 3.29 -4.89
CA ALA A 39 11.45 3.19 -4.90
C ALA A 39 10.97 3.23 -6.37
N LEU A 40 10.33 2.16 -6.80
CA LEU A 40 9.71 2.04 -8.11
C LEU A 40 8.18 1.94 -7.95
N PRO A 41 7.41 2.59 -8.83
CA PRO A 41 5.97 2.40 -8.86
C PRO A 41 5.60 1.00 -9.43
N VAL A 42 4.41 0.50 -9.08
CA VAL A 42 3.96 -0.89 -9.28
C VAL A 42 3.41 -1.14 -10.69
N ASP A 43 3.17 -0.06 -11.44
CA ASP A 43 2.78 -0.09 -12.84
C ASP A 43 3.86 -0.68 -13.76
N ALA A 44 5.06 -0.94 -13.26
CA ALA A 44 6.01 -1.90 -13.82
C ALA A 44 5.47 -3.34 -13.67
N LYS A 45 4.45 -3.68 -14.46
CA LYS A 45 3.98 -5.06 -14.62
C LYS A 45 5.20 -5.94 -14.97
N ASP A 46 5.38 -7.00 -14.19
CA ASP A 46 6.23 -8.14 -14.52
C ASP A 46 7.76 -7.96 -14.38
N GLY A 47 8.23 -7.14 -13.43
CA GLY A 47 9.68 -7.09 -13.13
C GLY A 47 10.54 -6.52 -14.27
N SER A 48 9.92 -5.77 -15.18
CA SER A 48 10.56 -5.17 -16.36
C SER A 48 11.61 -4.09 -16.07
N SER A 49 11.78 -3.70 -14.80
CA SER A 49 12.79 -2.71 -14.41
C SER A 49 14.12 -3.38 -14.10
N THR A 50 15.12 -3.17 -14.97
CA THR A 50 16.48 -3.68 -14.74
C THR A 50 17.37 -2.60 -14.15
N VAL A 51 18.21 -3.00 -13.18
CA VAL A 51 19.27 -2.16 -12.62
C VAL A 51 20.60 -2.72 -13.08
N GLU A 52 21.33 -1.95 -13.88
CA GLU A 52 22.65 -2.31 -14.41
C GLU A 52 23.72 -1.50 -13.68
N ILE A 53 24.71 -2.18 -13.11
CA ILE A 53 25.85 -1.55 -12.43
C ILE A 53 27.09 -1.75 -13.30
N THR A 54 27.64 -0.66 -13.82
CA THR A 54 28.81 -0.69 -14.71
C THR A 54 30.01 -0.07 -13.98
N PRO A 55 31.13 -0.79 -13.80
CA PRO A 55 32.34 -0.21 -13.24
C PRO A 55 32.92 0.87 -14.16
N GLU A 56 33.43 1.94 -13.58
CA GLU A 56 34.08 3.03 -14.30
C GLU A 56 35.57 3.11 -13.94
N GLY A 57 36.41 3.37 -14.94
CA GLY A 57 37.85 3.50 -14.78
C GLY A 57 38.60 2.16 -14.68
N SER A 58 39.90 2.23 -14.36
CA SER A 58 40.77 1.05 -14.31
C SER A 58 40.80 0.43 -12.90
N ILE A 59 40.80 -0.90 -12.84
CA ILE A 59 40.88 -1.67 -11.60
C ILE A 59 42.14 -1.33 -10.80
N LYS A 60 41.99 -1.14 -9.49
CA LYS A 60 43.04 -0.92 -8.50
C LYS A 60 43.25 -2.20 -7.70
N ARG A 61 44.46 -2.35 -7.14
CA ARG A 61 44.92 -3.56 -6.45
C ARG A 61 45.66 -3.17 -5.18
N GLN A 62 45.43 -3.89 -4.09
CA GLN A 62 46.09 -3.67 -2.80
C GLN A 62 46.31 -5.02 -2.10
N GLN A 63 47.53 -5.29 -1.66
CA GLN A 63 47.84 -6.52 -0.94
C GLN A 63 47.38 -6.45 0.51
N ALA A 64 46.64 -7.45 0.97
CA ALA A 64 46.14 -7.57 2.34
C ALA A 64 45.67 -9.00 2.65
N ARG A 65 45.96 -9.50 3.84
CA ARG A 65 45.37 -10.70 4.45
C ARG A 65 44.15 -10.29 5.27
N LEU A 66 42.96 -10.42 4.69
CA LEU A 66 41.72 -9.92 5.31
C LEU A 66 41.24 -10.75 6.49
N TYR A 67 40.75 -10.07 7.53
CA TYR A 67 40.17 -10.66 8.72
C TYR A 67 38.99 -11.59 8.36
N PRO A 68 38.84 -12.78 8.98
CA PRO A 68 37.69 -13.65 8.76
C PRO A 68 36.43 -13.09 9.45
N VAL A 69 35.29 -13.09 8.77
CA VAL A 69 33.98 -12.76 9.37
C VAL A 69 33.75 -13.67 10.58
N GLN A 70 33.38 -13.08 11.71
CA GLN A 70 33.15 -13.82 12.96
C GLN A 70 31.66 -13.99 13.23
N PRO A 71 31.25 -15.04 13.96
CA PRO A 71 29.87 -15.19 14.43
C PRO A 71 29.39 -13.93 15.18
N PRO A 72 28.10 -13.56 15.07
CA PRO A 72 27.54 -12.45 15.82
C PRO A 72 27.59 -12.72 17.33
N ASP A 73 27.85 -11.67 18.11
CA ASP A 73 27.79 -11.73 19.58
C ASP A 73 26.31 -11.85 20.02
N ASN A 74 25.99 -12.96 20.66
CA ASN A 74 24.65 -13.30 21.16
C ASN A 74 24.55 -13.13 22.69
N SER A 75 25.55 -12.54 23.34
CA SER A 75 25.51 -12.28 24.78
C SER A 75 24.50 -11.18 25.12
N ARG A 76 23.61 -11.44 26.08
CA ARG A 76 22.75 -10.40 26.68
C ARG A 76 23.62 -9.45 27.50
N GLU A 77 23.31 -8.15 27.47
CA GLU A 77 23.98 -7.13 28.30
C GLU A 77 24.17 -7.65 29.74
N GLY A 78 25.42 -7.94 30.14
CA GLY A 78 25.77 -8.35 31.50
C GLY A 78 26.54 -9.67 31.68
N PHE A 79 26.77 -10.49 30.64
CA PHE A 79 27.60 -11.70 30.74
C PHE A 79 28.92 -11.54 29.94
N GLN A 80 30.05 -11.55 30.65
CA GLN A 80 31.39 -11.39 30.11
C GLN A 80 32.01 -12.74 29.67
N GLU A 81 31.67 -13.25 28.50
CA GLU A 81 32.62 -14.05 27.70
C GLU A 81 32.42 -13.70 26.22
N LEU A 82 33.40 -13.03 25.61
CA LEU A 82 33.41 -12.75 24.18
C LEU A 82 33.53 -14.07 23.40
N PRO A 83 32.87 -14.22 22.24
CA PRO A 83 33.02 -15.39 21.39
C PRO A 83 34.50 -15.69 21.10
N LYS A 84 34.88 -16.97 21.14
CA LYS A 84 36.24 -17.39 20.75
C LYS A 84 36.48 -17.06 19.28
N PHE A 85 37.69 -16.61 18.96
CA PHE A 85 38.07 -16.32 17.58
C PHE A 85 38.09 -17.60 16.74
N GLU A 86 37.31 -17.62 15.66
CA GLU A 86 37.20 -18.76 14.75
C GLU A 86 37.88 -18.46 13.41
N PHE A 87 38.79 -19.34 12.99
CA PHE A 87 39.43 -19.26 11.68
C PHE A 87 39.61 -20.66 11.08
N ASN A 88 38.91 -20.90 9.97
CA ASN A 88 39.09 -22.08 9.14
C ASN A 88 39.76 -21.66 7.82
N ALA A 89 40.98 -22.13 7.58
CA ALA A 89 41.78 -21.75 6.41
C ALA A 89 41.14 -22.20 5.08
N ASP A 90 40.49 -23.37 5.07
CA ASP A 90 39.84 -23.91 3.88
C ASP A 90 38.56 -23.16 3.54
N ARG A 91 37.81 -22.69 4.55
CA ARG A 91 36.65 -21.82 4.34
C ARG A 91 37.08 -20.42 3.90
N TRP A 92 38.08 -19.85 4.57
CA TRP A 92 38.58 -18.52 4.26
C TRP A 92 39.17 -18.44 2.85
N SER A 93 39.89 -19.48 2.41
CA SER A 93 40.47 -19.54 1.06
C SER A 93 39.42 -19.64 -0.06
N LYS A 94 38.20 -20.08 0.25
CA LYS A 94 37.06 -20.11 -0.69
C LYS A 94 36.38 -18.75 -0.87
N GLY A 95 36.68 -17.76 -0.03
CA GLY A 95 36.01 -16.45 -0.04
C GLY A 95 36.49 -15.49 -1.10
N PHE A 96 36.59 -15.96 -2.34
CA PHE A 96 36.88 -15.13 -3.50
C PHE A 96 35.69 -14.21 -3.81
N LYS A 97 35.93 -12.90 -3.96
CA LYS A 97 34.92 -11.91 -4.35
C LYS A 97 35.40 -11.06 -5.52
N THR A 98 34.47 -10.68 -6.39
CA THR A 98 34.75 -9.83 -7.55
C THR A 98 34.33 -8.38 -7.26
N PRO A 99 35.11 -7.35 -7.63
CA PRO A 99 34.72 -5.96 -7.39
C PRO A 99 33.52 -5.58 -8.27
N GLY A 100 32.52 -4.95 -7.68
CA GLY A 100 31.26 -4.61 -8.32
C GLY A 100 30.26 -5.77 -8.38
N GLN A 101 30.58 -6.91 -7.75
CA GLN A 101 29.69 -8.06 -7.71
C GLN A 101 28.36 -7.66 -7.07
N ASP A 102 27.26 -7.95 -7.77
CA ASP A 102 25.92 -7.84 -7.21
C ASP A 102 25.81 -8.78 -6.00
N GLN A 103 25.29 -8.25 -4.89
CA GLN A 103 25.08 -8.97 -3.63
C GLN A 103 23.59 -9.15 -3.34
N GLY A 104 22.76 -8.99 -4.38
CA GLY A 104 21.33 -9.16 -4.36
C GLY A 104 20.57 -7.92 -3.89
N THR A 105 19.25 -8.03 -3.99
CA THR A 105 18.32 -7.00 -3.52
C THR A 105 17.71 -7.38 -2.18
N LEU A 106 17.55 -6.41 -1.28
CA LEU A 106 16.77 -6.53 -0.06
C LEU A 106 15.42 -5.83 -0.26
N PRO A 107 14.28 -6.54 -0.24
CA PRO A 107 12.97 -5.90 -0.33
C PRO A 107 12.71 -5.08 0.95
N VAL A 108 12.49 -3.77 0.80
CA VAL A 108 12.16 -2.88 1.94
C VAL A 108 10.65 -2.69 2.05
N PHE A 109 9.96 -2.53 0.92
CA PHE A 109 8.51 -2.43 0.86
C PHE A 109 7.99 -3.03 -0.46
N LYS A 110 7.00 -3.93 -0.43
CA LYS A 110 6.33 -4.54 -1.58
C LYS A 110 4.80 -4.37 -1.49
N GLY A 111 4.22 -3.44 -2.24
CA GLY A 111 2.80 -3.13 -2.18
C GLY A 111 2.40 -2.22 -3.31
N ASP A 112 1.73 -1.11 -3.00
CA ASP A 112 1.37 -0.02 -3.91
C ASP A 112 2.55 0.86 -4.36
N ALA A 113 3.73 0.60 -3.79
CA ALA A 113 5.06 0.92 -4.30
C ALA A 113 5.97 -0.29 -4.06
N SER A 114 7.03 -0.43 -4.84
CA SER A 114 8.09 -1.41 -4.61
C SER A 114 9.40 -0.70 -4.27
N VAL A 115 9.88 -0.84 -3.04
CA VAL A 115 11.17 -0.34 -2.59
C VAL A 115 12.11 -1.51 -2.41
N ASN A 116 13.21 -1.51 -3.18
CA ASN A 116 14.29 -2.49 -3.05
C ASN A 116 15.58 -1.76 -2.65
N GLY A 117 16.30 -2.29 -1.68
CA GLY A 117 17.71 -1.99 -1.43
C GLY A 117 18.57 -2.84 -2.36
N TYR A 118 19.41 -2.24 -3.19
CA TYR A 118 20.39 -2.93 -4.03
C TYR A 118 21.72 -2.96 -3.29
N ARG A 119 22.32 -4.14 -3.17
CA ARG A 119 23.62 -4.34 -2.50
C ARG A 119 24.67 -4.72 -3.53
N LEU A 120 25.88 -4.20 -3.38
CA LEU A 120 27.03 -4.55 -4.20
C LEU A 120 28.30 -4.61 -3.34
N SER A 121 29.26 -5.41 -3.77
CA SER A 121 30.59 -5.48 -3.14
C SER A 121 31.54 -4.53 -3.87
N PRO A 122 31.85 -3.32 -3.34
CA PRO A 122 32.71 -2.36 -4.03
C PRO A 122 34.15 -2.85 -4.18
N TYR A 123 34.57 -3.79 -3.33
CA TYR A 123 35.90 -4.41 -3.32
C TYR A 123 35.77 -5.89 -3.63
N GLY A 124 36.62 -6.41 -4.51
CA GLY A 124 36.85 -7.84 -4.63
C GLY A 124 38.04 -8.26 -3.79
N TYR A 125 38.14 -9.57 -3.52
CA TYR A 125 39.25 -10.14 -2.80
C TYR A 125 39.62 -11.51 -3.37
N ASN A 126 40.90 -11.73 -3.61
CA ASN A 126 41.47 -13.02 -3.95
C ASN A 126 42.26 -13.55 -2.72
N PRO A 127 41.75 -14.57 -2.01
CA PRO A 127 42.40 -15.12 -0.81
C PRO A 127 43.74 -15.79 -1.11
N ALA A 128 43.90 -16.41 -2.28
CA ALA A 128 45.13 -17.12 -2.67
C ALA A 128 46.29 -16.14 -2.91
N GLU A 129 45.97 -14.98 -3.50
CA GLU A 129 46.95 -13.92 -3.76
C GLU A 129 47.01 -12.87 -2.63
N GLN A 130 46.11 -12.98 -1.66
CA GLN A 130 45.89 -11.98 -0.60
C GLN A 130 45.76 -10.57 -1.20
N LEU A 131 44.90 -10.45 -2.21
CA LEU A 131 44.81 -9.26 -3.05
C LEU A 131 43.39 -8.68 -3.08
N ILE A 132 43.25 -7.45 -2.60
CA ILE A 132 42.03 -6.64 -2.74
C ILE A 132 42.04 -5.99 -4.11
N THR A 133 40.90 -5.96 -4.78
CA THR A 133 40.71 -5.26 -6.06
C THR A 133 39.49 -4.33 -6.02
N TYR A 134 39.48 -3.21 -6.73
CA TYR A 134 38.33 -2.29 -6.75
C TYR A 134 38.36 -1.31 -7.94
N TYR A 135 37.21 -0.78 -8.31
CA TYR A 135 37.08 0.30 -9.29
C TYR A 135 36.94 1.67 -8.60
N PRO A 136 37.38 2.77 -9.25
CA PRO A 136 37.27 4.12 -8.68
C PRO A 136 35.82 4.65 -8.61
N SER A 137 34.92 4.22 -9.50
CA SER A 137 33.48 4.52 -9.42
C SER A 137 32.64 3.45 -10.12
N TYR A 138 31.32 3.50 -9.92
CA TYR A 138 30.34 2.62 -10.57
C TYR A 138 29.17 3.49 -11.07
N LEU A 139 28.75 3.27 -12.33
CA LEU A 139 27.55 3.87 -12.93
C LEU A 139 26.36 2.93 -12.72
N VAL A 140 25.26 3.45 -12.18
CA VAL A 140 24.00 2.70 -12.00
C VAL A 140 22.98 3.18 -13.03
N THR A 141 22.54 2.28 -13.90
CA THR A 141 21.51 2.54 -14.91
C THR A 141 20.22 1.82 -14.54
N ILE A 142 19.10 2.52 -14.52
CA ILE A 142 17.77 1.96 -14.23
C ILE A 142 16.94 2.02 -15.51
N LYS A 143 16.46 0.89 -16.00
CA LYS A 143 15.55 0.83 -17.16
C LYS A 143 14.12 0.65 -16.64
N HIS A 144 13.16 1.40 -17.20
CA HIS A 144 11.74 1.35 -16.84
C HIS A 144 10.91 1.19 -18.13
N PRO A 145 9.79 0.43 -18.14
CA PRO A 145 8.91 0.34 -19.30
C PRO A 145 8.23 1.69 -19.53
N GLY A 146 8.55 2.34 -20.65
CA GLY A 146 8.18 3.74 -20.95
C GLY A 146 9.38 4.66 -20.76
N ASN A 147 9.87 5.22 -21.87
CA ASN A 147 11.09 6.05 -22.02
C ASN A 147 12.20 5.74 -21.00
N CYS A 148 13.22 4.97 -21.43
CA CYS A 148 14.45 4.80 -20.68
C CYS A 148 14.95 6.16 -20.15
N PHE A 149 14.89 6.38 -18.83
CA PHE A 149 15.57 7.52 -18.24
C PHE A 149 16.91 7.05 -17.70
N ILE A 150 17.98 7.56 -18.30
CA ILE A 150 19.33 7.39 -17.77
C ILE A 150 19.42 8.30 -16.54
N TYR A 151 19.53 7.71 -15.34
CA TYR A 151 19.85 8.46 -14.13
C TYR A 151 21.38 8.64 -14.04
N ASP A 152 21.91 9.62 -14.76
CA ASP A 152 23.29 10.12 -14.57
C ASP A 152 23.20 11.47 -13.84
N ARG A 153 23.64 11.53 -12.58
CA ARG A 153 23.80 12.79 -11.85
C ARG A 153 25.25 13.19 -11.60
N LEU A 154 26.18 12.80 -12.46
CA LEU A 154 27.55 13.33 -12.44
C LEU A 154 27.97 14.05 -13.73
N LYS A 155 27.06 14.25 -14.68
CA LYS A 155 27.26 15.18 -15.81
C LYS A 155 26.10 16.14 -16.04
N LEU A 156 25.89 17.08 -15.12
CA LEU A 156 25.38 18.41 -15.47
C LEU A 156 26.38 19.49 -15.05
N LYS A 157 27.46 19.58 -15.83
CA LYS A 157 28.10 20.87 -16.10
C LYS A 157 27.19 21.60 -17.09
N GLY A 158 26.70 22.78 -16.74
CA GLY A 158 26.26 23.74 -17.77
C GLY A 158 24.88 24.36 -17.65
N VAL A 159 24.31 24.56 -16.46
CA VAL A 159 23.28 25.61 -16.32
C VAL A 159 23.71 26.58 -15.22
N LEU A 160 24.62 27.48 -15.64
CA LEU A 160 24.85 28.87 -15.18
C LEU A 160 25.37 29.06 -13.73
N GLY A 161 26.56 29.58 -13.42
CA GLY A 161 27.62 30.27 -14.16
C GLY A 161 28.80 30.55 -13.21
N THR A 162 29.94 30.92 -13.76
CA THR A 162 31.26 31.07 -13.11
C THR A 162 31.34 32.03 -11.92
N ARG A 163 32.22 31.69 -10.95
CA ARG A 163 32.94 32.56 -9.99
C ARG A 163 32.27 33.86 -9.53
N ALA A 164 31.95 33.90 -8.24
CA ALA A 164 32.61 34.75 -7.21
C ALA A 164 31.59 35.34 -6.23
N LEU A 165 31.76 34.97 -4.95
CA LEU A 165 31.37 35.71 -3.74
C LEU A 165 29.88 36.10 -3.59
N GLY A 166 29.19 35.41 -2.69
CA GLY A 166 27.95 35.92 -2.09
C GLY A 166 26.90 34.86 -1.76
N PHE A 167 27.26 33.80 -1.03
CA PHE A 167 26.27 33.18 -0.15
C PHE A 167 25.96 34.20 0.95
N ASP A 168 24.69 34.54 1.16
CA ASP A 168 24.29 35.32 2.34
C ASP A 168 24.06 34.38 3.55
N GLY A 169 23.92 34.97 4.73
CA GLY A 169 23.86 34.24 6.00
C GLY A 169 22.66 33.29 6.18
N ILE A 170 21.76 33.18 5.19
CA ILE A 170 20.65 32.21 5.20
C ILE A 170 21.15 30.81 4.85
N ASP A 171 22.12 30.69 3.95
CA ASP A 171 22.70 29.39 3.58
C ASP A 171 23.55 28.79 4.72
N GLN A 172 24.20 29.63 5.52
CA GLN A 172 24.85 29.21 6.77
C GLN A 172 23.86 28.74 7.85
N ARG A 173 22.58 29.10 7.74
CA ARG A 173 21.51 28.68 8.66
C ARG A 173 20.85 27.38 8.21
N ILE A 174 20.84 27.10 6.91
CA ILE A 174 20.40 25.83 6.32
C ILE A 174 21.41 24.71 6.61
N GLU A 175 22.72 25.02 6.63
CA GLU A 175 23.77 24.07 7.07
C GLU A 175 23.72 23.73 8.57
N GLN A 176 22.98 24.49 9.40
CA GLN A 176 22.82 24.22 10.84
C GLN A 176 21.54 23.44 11.18
N LEU A 177 20.74 23.05 10.18
CA LEU A 177 19.54 22.21 10.39
C LEU A 177 19.87 20.72 10.26
N PRO A 178 19.46 19.87 11.22
CA PRO A 178 19.84 18.46 11.25
C PRO A 178 18.91 17.63 10.36
N LEU A 179 19.20 17.54 9.06
CA LEU A 179 18.54 16.61 8.13
C LEU A 179 19.56 16.01 7.14
N PRO A 180 20.18 14.85 7.45
CA PRO A 180 21.18 14.24 6.59
C PRO A 180 20.63 12.99 5.90
N ALA A 181 19.81 13.14 4.85
CA ALA A 181 19.46 12.00 3.98
C ALA A 181 18.89 12.43 2.62
N LEU A 182 19.55 13.30 1.85
CA LEU A 182 19.37 13.40 0.38
C LEU A 182 20.31 14.45 -0.23
N GLN A 183 21.63 14.20 -0.12
CA GLN A 183 22.63 14.84 -0.98
C GLN A 183 23.82 13.90 -1.14
N PHE A 184 23.82 13.08 -2.19
CA PHE A 184 25.05 12.42 -2.64
C PHE A 184 25.38 12.89 -4.06
N THR A 185 25.78 14.16 -4.16
CA THR A 185 26.71 14.61 -5.19
C THR A 185 28.10 14.37 -4.62
N ILE A 186 28.81 13.32 -5.05
CA ILE A 186 30.19 13.08 -4.59
C ILE A 186 31.11 14.09 -5.27
N ASN A 187 31.31 15.20 -4.56
CA ASN A 187 32.33 16.19 -4.78
C ASN A 187 33.72 15.53 -4.60
N LYS A 188 34.73 15.97 -5.37
CA LYS A 188 36.11 15.47 -5.26
C LYS A 188 36.73 15.76 -3.87
N ASP A 189 36.14 16.69 -3.12
CA ASP A 189 36.44 17.00 -1.71
C ASP A 189 35.57 16.21 -0.70
N LEU A 190 34.50 15.55 -1.14
CA LEU A 190 33.72 14.59 -0.34
C LEU A 190 34.30 13.17 -0.46
N ALA A 191 34.91 12.83 -1.61
CA ALA A 191 35.68 11.60 -1.79
C ALA A 191 36.90 11.51 -0.85
N SER A 192 37.43 12.64 -0.36
CA SER A 192 38.48 12.69 0.67
C SER A 192 37.91 12.65 2.11
N LYS A 193 36.59 12.73 2.29
CA LYS A 193 35.87 12.73 3.58
C LYS A 193 34.93 11.54 3.78
N LEU A 194 34.59 10.78 2.74
CA LEU A 194 33.79 9.55 2.79
C LEU A 194 34.65 8.37 3.28
N ARG A 195 34.77 8.24 4.61
CA ARG A 195 35.20 6.99 5.24
C ARG A 195 33.96 6.19 5.58
N CYS A 196 33.68 5.19 4.73
CA CYS A 196 32.73 4.09 4.90
C CYS A 196 31.26 4.49 5.15
N ALA A 197 30.42 4.34 4.12
CA ALA A 197 28.98 4.35 4.32
C ALA A 197 28.55 2.97 4.87
N PRO A 198 27.98 2.87 6.09
CA PRO A 198 27.25 1.67 6.53
C PRO A 198 26.12 1.33 5.53
N PRO A 199 25.47 0.14 5.61
CA PRO A 199 24.27 -0.09 4.80
C PRO A 199 23.34 1.07 5.11
N ILE A 200 22.72 1.66 4.08
CA ILE A 200 21.80 2.76 4.31
C ILE A 200 20.64 2.17 5.12
N VAL A 201 20.72 2.27 6.45
CA VAL A 201 19.53 2.31 7.30
C VAL A 201 18.90 3.62 6.90
N ILE A 202 18.06 3.54 5.87
CA ILE A 202 17.26 4.66 5.46
C ILE A 202 16.48 5.02 6.72
N ASN A 203 16.69 6.24 7.21
CA ASN A 203 15.87 6.76 8.28
C ASN A 203 14.42 6.49 7.85
N PRO A 204 13.66 5.66 8.59
CA PRO A 204 12.27 5.40 8.22
C PRO A 204 11.47 6.70 8.02
N ALA A 205 11.93 7.80 8.61
CA ALA A 205 11.39 9.13 8.40
C ALA A 205 11.53 9.70 6.98
N ILE A 206 12.45 9.25 6.11
CA ILE A 206 12.49 9.67 4.70
C ILE A 206 11.72 8.73 3.77
N PHE A 207 11.33 7.55 4.26
CA PHE A 207 10.33 6.73 3.58
C PHE A 207 8.97 7.42 3.75
N GLY A 208 8.41 7.81 2.62
CA GLY A 208 7.07 8.36 2.60
C GLY A 208 6.00 7.28 2.69
N ALA A 209 4.75 7.71 2.66
CA ALA A 209 3.58 6.86 2.58
C ALA A 209 2.73 7.29 1.39
N ARG A 210 2.13 6.31 0.72
CA ARG A 210 1.19 6.58 -0.38
C ARG A 210 -0.17 7.04 0.13
N PHE A 211 -0.54 6.62 1.33
CA PHE A 211 -1.73 7.11 2.01
C PHE A 211 -1.34 7.87 3.28
N LEU A 212 -1.74 9.14 3.33
CA LEU A 212 -1.52 10.00 4.49
C LEU A 212 -2.85 10.25 5.19
N ILE A 213 -2.92 9.98 6.49
CA ILE A 213 -4.06 10.33 7.33
C ILE A 213 -3.66 11.51 8.20
N VAL A 214 -4.26 12.67 7.97
CA VAL A 214 -4.10 13.87 8.80
C VAL A 214 -5.28 13.93 9.76
N THR A 215 -5.01 13.90 11.07
CA THR A 215 -6.06 13.75 12.07
C THR A 215 -5.87 14.65 13.28
N HIS A 216 -6.95 15.00 13.97
CA HIS A 216 -6.81 15.56 15.33
C HIS A 216 -6.38 14.46 16.33
N PRO A 217 -5.61 14.77 17.40
CA PRO A 217 -5.19 13.79 18.41
C PRO A 217 -6.32 12.94 19.00
N ASN A 218 -7.52 13.52 19.15
CA ASN A 218 -8.70 12.82 19.69
C ASN A 218 -9.11 11.60 18.85
N PHE A 219 -8.81 11.59 17.55
CA PHE A 219 -9.21 10.52 16.63
C PHE A 219 -8.03 9.63 16.21
N LYS A 220 -6.82 9.90 16.74
CA LYS A 220 -5.61 9.13 16.44
C LYS A 220 -5.80 7.61 16.64
N PRO A 221 -6.50 7.10 17.68
CA PRO A 221 -6.72 5.65 17.82
C PRO A 221 -7.49 5.03 16.64
N ALA A 222 -8.51 5.73 16.11
CA ALA A 222 -9.25 5.29 14.93
C ALA A 222 -8.37 5.36 13.67
N ALA A 223 -7.59 6.43 13.53
CA ALA A 223 -6.63 6.60 12.43
C ALA A 223 -5.55 5.51 12.41
N ASP A 224 -5.00 5.15 13.57
CA ASP A 224 -4.01 4.07 13.71
C ASP A 224 -4.62 2.70 13.36
N THR A 225 -5.90 2.47 13.72
CA THR A 225 -6.64 1.26 13.34
C THR A 225 -6.81 1.17 11.82
N LEU A 226 -7.23 2.26 11.17
CA LEU A 226 -7.34 2.32 9.71
C LEU A 226 -5.98 2.14 9.04
N LYS A 227 -4.92 2.77 9.57
CA LYS A 227 -3.54 2.58 9.10
C LYS A 227 -3.14 1.11 9.10
N ALA A 228 -3.33 0.41 10.22
CA ALA A 228 -2.98 -1.01 10.33
C ALA A 228 -3.74 -1.85 9.28
N HIS A 229 -5.02 -1.56 9.06
CA HIS A 229 -5.81 -2.21 8.03
C HIS A 229 -5.26 -1.97 6.62
N LYS A 230 -4.97 -0.71 6.26
CA LYS A 230 -4.47 -0.34 4.92
C LYS A 230 -3.07 -0.89 4.66
N GLN A 231 -2.20 -0.89 5.67
CA GLN A 231 -0.89 -1.54 5.58
C GLN A 231 -1.02 -3.04 5.32
N ALA A 232 -1.98 -3.72 5.96
CA ALA A 232 -2.26 -5.13 5.72
C ALA A 232 -2.83 -5.41 4.31
N LEU A 233 -3.42 -4.42 3.64
CA LEU A 233 -3.81 -4.49 2.22
C LEU A 233 -2.67 -4.06 1.26
N GLY A 234 -1.49 -3.75 1.78
CA GLY A 234 -0.34 -3.35 0.99
C GLY A 234 -0.27 -1.87 0.62
N ILE A 235 -1.09 -1.02 1.24
CA ILE A 235 -1.08 0.43 1.03
C ILE A 235 -0.19 1.07 2.11
N SER A 236 0.96 1.61 1.72
CA SER A 236 1.86 2.29 2.67
C SER A 236 1.14 3.48 3.29
N THR A 237 0.88 3.43 4.60
CA THR A 237 0.02 4.39 5.30
C THR A 237 0.73 5.07 6.47
N ARG A 238 0.62 6.39 6.57
CA ARG A 238 1.13 7.20 7.69
C ARG A 238 0.01 8.01 8.33
N VAL A 239 -0.03 8.01 9.66
CA VAL A 239 -0.87 8.94 10.44
C VAL A 239 0.00 10.09 10.91
N VAL A 240 -0.50 11.32 10.75
CA VAL A 240 0.06 12.53 11.33
C VAL A 240 -1.03 13.27 12.06
N THR A 241 -0.77 13.69 13.29
CA THR A 241 -1.72 14.49 14.04
C THR A 241 -1.52 15.99 13.79
N THR A 242 -2.56 16.79 13.98
CA THR A 242 -2.45 18.27 14.01
C THR A 242 -1.46 18.74 15.08
N ALA A 243 -1.29 18.00 16.19
CA ALA A 243 -0.25 18.26 17.18
C ALA A 243 1.17 17.99 16.66
N ASP A 244 1.37 16.94 15.86
CA ASP A 244 2.65 16.65 15.22
C ASP A 244 3.02 17.75 14.19
N ILE A 245 2.01 18.34 13.54
CA ILE A 245 2.19 19.41 12.54
C ILE A 245 2.60 20.73 13.20
N THR A 246 1.98 21.10 14.32
CA THR A 246 2.30 22.36 15.00
C THR A 246 3.53 22.27 15.90
N GLY A 247 3.80 21.09 16.47
CA GLY A 247 4.76 20.90 17.54
C GLY A 247 4.38 21.59 18.86
N ALA A 248 3.20 22.23 18.94
CA ALA A 248 2.84 23.15 20.03
C ALA A 248 1.32 23.28 20.25
N GLY A 249 0.62 22.15 20.40
CA GLY A 249 -0.81 22.09 20.75
C GLY A 249 -1.67 21.32 19.75
N PRO A 250 -2.89 20.90 20.11
CA PRO A 250 -3.68 19.94 19.34
C PRO A 250 -4.32 20.53 18.08
N SER A 251 -4.33 21.85 17.90
CA SER A 251 -4.99 22.51 16.76
C SER A 251 -3.95 23.05 15.77
N ALA A 252 -4.12 22.74 14.48
CA ALA A 252 -3.29 23.26 13.40
C ALA A 252 -4.13 24.15 12.47
N THR A 253 -3.54 25.24 11.97
CA THR A 253 -4.16 26.08 10.93
C THR A 253 -4.11 25.41 9.56
N GLU A 254 -5.00 25.81 8.65
CA GLU A 254 -5.00 25.37 7.24
C GLU A 254 -3.60 25.52 6.60
N ALA A 255 -2.96 26.67 6.80
CA ALA A 255 -1.64 26.96 6.24
C ALA A 255 -0.55 26.02 6.79
N GLN A 256 -0.57 25.71 8.10
CA GLN A 256 0.36 24.76 8.71
C GLN A 256 0.16 23.36 8.13
N ILE A 257 -1.09 22.90 8.01
CA ILE A 257 -1.42 21.60 7.42
C ILE A 257 -0.94 21.54 5.96
N ARG A 258 -1.29 22.52 5.13
CA ARG A 258 -0.87 22.56 3.72
C ARG A 258 0.65 22.60 3.57
N ASN A 259 1.34 23.43 4.35
CA ASN A 259 2.80 23.53 4.29
C ASN A 259 3.46 22.22 4.72
N TRP A 260 2.92 21.54 5.73
CA TRP A 260 3.41 20.23 6.15
C TRP A 260 3.21 19.18 5.05
N ILE A 261 2.02 19.09 4.45
CA ILE A 261 1.74 18.16 3.34
C ILE A 261 2.64 18.46 2.15
N ALA A 262 2.81 19.74 1.79
CA ALA A 262 3.68 20.18 0.70
C ALA A 262 5.14 19.77 0.97
N ASN A 263 5.63 20.00 2.19
CA ASN A 263 6.97 19.58 2.58
C ASN A 263 7.10 18.06 2.51
N TYR A 264 6.14 17.31 3.05
CA TYR A 264 6.13 15.85 3.03
C TYR A 264 6.18 15.32 1.59
N TYR A 265 5.30 15.80 0.73
CA TYR A 265 5.23 15.44 -0.69
C TYR A 265 6.54 15.73 -1.45
N ASN A 266 7.20 16.85 -1.14
CA ASN A 266 8.41 17.26 -1.86
C ASN A 266 9.70 16.62 -1.33
N THR A 267 9.73 16.15 -0.07
CA THR A 267 10.94 15.65 0.60
C THR A 267 11.02 14.13 0.72
N HIS A 268 9.90 13.41 0.63
CA HIS A 268 9.88 11.96 0.83
C HIS A 268 9.98 11.20 -0.49
N LEU A 269 10.63 10.03 -0.46
CA LEU A 269 10.83 9.17 -1.63
C LEU A 269 9.50 8.63 -2.19
N ILE A 270 8.57 8.29 -1.29
CA ILE A 270 7.22 7.85 -1.65
C ILE A 270 6.29 9.04 -1.46
N ARG A 271 5.73 9.53 -2.55
CA ARG A 271 4.78 10.64 -2.50
C ARG A 271 3.39 10.12 -2.14
N PRO A 272 2.62 10.86 -1.32
CA PRO A 272 1.21 10.57 -1.13
C PRO A 272 0.47 10.54 -2.47
N LYS A 273 -0.26 9.46 -2.71
CA LYS A 273 -1.30 9.36 -3.75
C LYS A 273 -2.68 9.66 -3.18
N TRP A 274 -2.87 9.47 -1.86
CA TRP A 274 -4.11 9.78 -1.17
C TRP A 274 -3.87 10.48 0.15
N VAL A 275 -4.77 11.40 0.49
CA VAL A 275 -4.82 12.09 1.77
C VAL A 275 -6.22 11.96 2.36
N LEU A 276 -6.33 11.49 3.59
CA LEU A 276 -7.57 11.47 4.36
C LEU A 276 -7.47 12.47 5.51
N PHE A 277 -8.43 13.40 5.59
CA PHE A 277 -8.64 14.23 6.78
C PHE A 277 -9.61 13.53 7.73
N MET A 278 -9.17 13.23 8.96
CA MET A 278 -10.00 12.60 9.99
C MET A 278 -10.26 13.58 11.14
N GLY A 279 -11.51 14.04 11.21
CA GLY A 279 -11.96 15.10 12.08
C GLY A 279 -12.79 16.09 11.30
N ASP A 280 -13.82 16.63 11.95
CA ASP A 280 -14.64 17.67 11.38
C ASP A 280 -13.91 19.02 11.25
N ALA A 281 -14.51 20.03 10.63
CA ALA A 281 -13.87 21.28 10.23
C ALA A 281 -13.29 22.09 11.42
N GLU A 282 -13.83 21.94 12.63
CA GLU A 282 -13.28 22.53 13.86
C GLU A 282 -12.06 21.78 14.41
N PHE A 283 -11.90 20.51 14.07
CA PHE A 283 -10.76 19.68 14.48
C PHE A 283 -9.64 19.67 13.44
N VAL A 284 -10.01 19.57 12.16
CA VAL A 284 -9.13 19.58 10.99
C VAL A 284 -9.73 20.56 9.98
N PRO A 285 -9.26 21.82 9.93
CA PRO A 285 -9.85 22.86 9.10
C PRO A 285 -10.06 22.47 7.64
N THR A 286 -11.16 22.91 7.05
CA THR A 286 -11.36 22.97 5.59
C THR A 286 -10.88 24.31 5.05
N HIS A 287 -10.66 24.42 3.74
CA HIS A 287 -10.29 25.69 3.13
C HIS A 287 -11.52 26.46 2.61
N TYR A 288 -11.62 27.73 3.01
CA TYR A 288 -12.66 28.66 2.53
C TYR A 288 -12.12 29.56 1.42
N ASP A 289 -12.60 29.34 0.20
CA ASP A 289 -12.21 30.07 -1.00
C ASP A 289 -13.08 31.34 -1.21
N GLN A 290 -13.33 31.73 -2.46
CA GLN A 290 -14.19 32.86 -2.81
C GLN A 290 -15.65 32.62 -2.42
N GLN A 291 -16.43 33.71 -2.36
CA GLN A 291 -17.88 33.65 -2.20
C GLN A 291 -18.50 32.70 -3.24
N ASN A 292 -19.43 31.86 -2.81
CA ASN A 292 -20.22 31.09 -3.76
C ASN A 292 -21.20 32.02 -4.49
N ILE A 293 -21.30 31.91 -5.82
CA ILE A 293 -22.14 32.84 -6.61
C ILE A 293 -23.66 32.60 -6.44
N TRP A 294 -24.05 31.48 -5.84
CA TRP A 294 -25.43 31.07 -5.57
C TRP A 294 -25.77 31.06 -4.07
N ASP A 295 -24.82 31.45 -3.22
CA ASP A 295 -24.93 31.34 -1.77
C ASP A 295 -24.33 32.57 -1.06
N THR A 296 -24.65 32.70 0.21
CA THR A 296 -24.10 33.71 1.11
C THR A 296 -22.85 33.21 1.85
N ALA A 297 -22.55 31.91 1.79
CA ALA A 297 -21.33 31.31 2.31
C ALA A 297 -20.17 31.30 1.29
N ARG A 298 -18.93 31.22 1.79
CA ARG A 298 -17.75 30.94 0.96
C ARG A 298 -17.70 29.47 0.56
N ASN A 299 -17.12 29.19 -0.61
CA ASN A 299 -16.88 27.82 -1.07
C ASN A 299 -15.94 27.11 -0.11
N ALA A 300 -16.33 25.94 0.40
CA ALA A 300 -15.49 25.11 1.27
C ALA A 300 -15.07 23.82 0.57
N GLY A 301 -13.79 23.46 0.69
CA GLY A 301 -13.30 22.20 0.16
C GLY A 301 -11.83 21.95 0.45
N ASP A 302 -11.44 20.69 0.38
CA ASP A 302 -10.08 20.28 0.77
C ASP A 302 -9.08 20.29 -0.39
N MET A 303 -9.53 20.61 -1.61
CA MET A 303 -8.68 20.60 -2.81
C MET A 303 -7.46 21.52 -2.68
N TRP A 304 -7.60 22.65 -1.98
CA TRP A 304 -6.52 23.62 -1.75
C TRP A 304 -5.28 23.02 -1.07
N TYR A 305 -5.45 21.99 -0.24
CA TYR A 305 -4.34 21.29 0.41
C TYR A 305 -3.38 20.60 -0.57
N GLY A 306 -3.81 20.33 -1.81
CA GLY A 306 -2.98 19.79 -2.88
C GLY A 306 -2.43 20.82 -3.87
N GLN A 307 -2.81 22.09 -3.76
CA GLN A 307 -2.48 23.13 -4.73
C GLN A 307 -1.17 23.87 -4.39
N PHE A 308 -0.08 23.14 -4.10
CA PHE A 308 1.19 23.74 -3.64
C PHE A 308 2.36 23.57 -4.61
N LEU A 309 2.18 22.86 -5.73
CA LEU A 309 3.23 22.67 -6.73
C LEU A 309 3.54 23.97 -7.47
N ALA A 310 4.78 24.10 -7.97
CA ALA A 310 5.15 25.25 -8.79
C ALA A 310 4.23 25.37 -10.01
N GLY A 311 3.64 26.55 -10.22
CA GLY A 311 2.66 26.79 -11.30
C GLY A 311 1.23 26.37 -10.97
N ALA A 312 0.95 25.83 -9.77
CA ALA A 312 -0.41 25.53 -9.35
C ALA A 312 -1.24 26.82 -9.23
N THR A 313 -2.48 26.76 -9.73
CA THR A 313 -3.50 27.79 -9.65
C THR A 313 -4.67 27.30 -8.79
N ALA A 314 -5.65 28.18 -8.54
CA ALA A 314 -6.87 27.81 -7.82
C ALA A 314 -7.74 26.77 -8.56
N THR A 315 -7.47 26.50 -9.84
CA THR A 315 -8.14 25.45 -10.63
C THR A 315 -7.26 24.22 -10.86
N THR A 316 -6.05 24.19 -10.30
CA THR A 316 -5.19 23.02 -10.40
C THR A 316 -5.75 21.88 -9.56
N ILE A 317 -5.88 20.72 -10.19
CA ILE A 317 -6.33 19.50 -9.53
C ILE A 317 -5.14 18.92 -8.73
N PRO A 318 -5.35 18.53 -7.47
CA PRO A 318 -4.32 17.95 -6.63
C PRO A 318 -3.64 16.74 -7.27
N PRO A 319 -2.34 16.52 -7.01
CA PRO A 319 -1.62 15.33 -7.47
C PRO A 319 -2.00 14.05 -6.71
N PHE A 320 -2.92 14.15 -5.74
CA PHE A 320 -3.40 13.05 -4.91
C PHE A 320 -4.92 13.13 -4.71
N GLY A 321 -5.57 11.99 -4.51
CA GLY A 321 -6.99 11.93 -4.14
C GLY A 321 -7.19 12.34 -2.69
N ILE A 322 -8.25 13.10 -2.40
CA ILE A 322 -8.56 13.59 -1.05
C ILE A 322 -9.90 13.03 -0.62
N GLY A 323 -9.99 12.58 0.64
CA GLY A 323 -11.25 12.27 1.29
C GLY A 323 -11.27 12.80 2.72
N ARG A 324 -12.46 12.85 3.32
CA ARG A 324 -12.66 13.32 4.69
C ARG A 324 -13.58 12.41 5.48
N PHE A 325 -13.24 12.15 6.73
CA PHE A 325 -14.15 11.67 7.76
C PHE A 325 -14.50 12.84 8.67
N PRO A 326 -15.60 13.57 8.41
CA PRO A 326 -16.09 14.60 9.31
C PRO A 326 -16.65 13.89 10.54
N VAL A 327 -15.98 14.03 11.68
CA VAL A 327 -16.32 13.38 12.94
C VAL A 327 -15.99 14.29 14.12
N ASP A 328 -16.87 14.26 15.12
CA ASP A 328 -16.78 15.12 16.32
C ASP A 328 -16.35 14.29 17.53
N SER A 329 -16.43 12.96 17.42
CA SER A 329 -16.14 12.01 18.47
C SER A 329 -15.38 10.79 17.97
N LEU A 330 -14.59 10.19 18.85
CA LEU A 330 -13.89 8.94 18.57
C LEU A 330 -14.87 7.79 18.22
N ALA A 331 -16.08 7.81 18.78
CA ALA A 331 -17.10 6.80 18.49
C ALA A 331 -17.59 6.86 17.02
N GLN A 332 -17.83 8.07 16.50
CA GLN A 332 -18.15 8.26 15.08
C GLN A 332 -16.96 7.83 14.19
N ALA A 333 -15.73 8.22 14.55
CA ALA A 333 -14.52 7.82 13.83
C ALA A 333 -14.37 6.28 13.75
N ASN A 334 -14.52 5.60 14.89
CA ASN A 334 -14.48 4.14 14.96
C ASN A 334 -15.61 3.49 14.14
N THR A 335 -16.79 4.09 14.11
CA THR A 335 -17.93 3.58 13.32
C THR A 335 -17.63 3.60 11.82
N ILE A 336 -17.10 4.72 11.31
CA ILE A 336 -16.73 4.85 9.89
C ILE A 336 -15.57 3.90 9.56
N VAL A 337 -14.52 3.85 10.38
CA VAL A 337 -13.37 2.96 10.19
C VAL A 337 -13.81 1.49 10.17
N SER A 338 -14.66 1.08 11.10
CA SER A 338 -15.18 -0.29 11.18
C SER A 338 -15.98 -0.66 9.92
N LYS A 339 -16.78 0.26 9.39
CA LYS A 339 -17.53 0.06 8.15
C LYS A 339 -16.62 -0.11 6.93
N VAL A 340 -15.59 0.73 6.80
CA VAL A 340 -14.57 0.59 5.74
C VAL A 340 -13.86 -0.76 5.85
N MET A 341 -13.39 -1.13 7.04
CA MET A 341 -12.73 -2.41 7.30
C MET A 341 -13.64 -3.60 7.02
N ALA A 342 -14.92 -3.53 7.40
CA ALA A 342 -15.88 -4.60 7.14
C ALA A 342 -16.10 -4.77 5.63
N PHE A 343 -16.27 -3.66 4.91
CA PHE A 343 -16.40 -3.68 3.45
C PHE A 343 -15.15 -4.27 2.78
N GLU A 344 -13.95 -3.87 3.19
CA GLU A 344 -12.70 -4.31 2.58
C GLU A 344 -12.24 -5.71 3.03
N ASN A 345 -12.50 -6.17 4.26
CA ASN A 345 -12.12 -7.53 4.66
C ASN A 345 -13.15 -8.59 4.28
N SER A 346 -14.43 -8.22 4.22
CA SER A 346 -15.55 -9.14 4.02
C SER A 346 -16.50 -8.59 2.97
N PRO A 347 -16.12 -8.66 1.68
CA PRO A 347 -16.92 -8.16 0.58
C PRO A 347 -18.35 -8.74 0.57
N PRO A 348 -19.34 -7.96 0.09
CA PRO A 348 -20.70 -8.47 -0.08
C PRO A 348 -20.74 -9.81 -0.82
N PRO A 349 -21.51 -10.80 -0.34
CA PRO A 349 -21.60 -12.08 -1.01
C PRO A 349 -22.26 -11.93 -2.39
N ASN A 350 -21.67 -12.58 -3.41
CA ASN A 350 -22.21 -12.62 -4.77
C ASN A 350 -23.11 -13.87 -4.96
N PRO A 351 -24.44 -13.72 -5.10
CA PRO A 351 -25.35 -14.83 -5.33
C PRO A 351 -25.32 -15.33 -6.78
N ILE A 352 -25.43 -16.65 -6.97
CA ILE A 352 -25.24 -17.32 -8.27
C ILE A 352 -26.32 -16.94 -9.33
N PHE A 353 -27.54 -16.55 -8.92
CA PHE A 353 -28.69 -16.37 -9.83
C PHE A 353 -29.55 -15.11 -9.58
N GLY A 354 -29.00 -14.04 -9.02
CA GLY A 354 -29.73 -12.80 -8.72
C GLY A 354 -29.02 -11.55 -9.22
N GLN A 355 -29.68 -10.40 -9.15
CA GLN A 355 -28.97 -9.13 -9.27
C GLN A 355 -28.04 -8.98 -8.07
N ASP A 356 -26.75 -9.04 -8.32
CA ASP A 356 -25.74 -8.91 -7.29
C ASP A 356 -25.52 -7.45 -6.92
N PHE A 357 -25.11 -7.20 -5.67
CA PHE A 357 -24.75 -5.87 -5.15
C PHE A 357 -23.84 -5.13 -6.14
N TYR A 358 -22.83 -5.80 -6.70
CA TYR A 358 -21.88 -5.20 -7.63
C TYR A 358 -22.52 -4.71 -8.94
N SER A 359 -23.60 -5.35 -9.38
CA SER A 359 -24.30 -5.02 -10.63
C SER A 359 -25.54 -4.14 -10.43
N ARG A 360 -25.95 -3.90 -9.18
CA ARG A 360 -27.18 -3.16 -8.85
C ARG A 360 -26.86 -1.71 -8.50
N LEU A 361 -27.36 -0.80 -9.33
CA LEU A 361 -27.28 0.64 -9.13
C LEU A 361 -28.68 1.22 -8.94
N THR A 362 -28.78 2.35 -8.26
CA THR A 362 -30.07 3.05 -8.04
C THR A 362 -29.92 4.52 -8.42
N PHE A 363 -30.71 4.97 -9.40
CA PHE A 363 -30.70 6.37 -9.82
C PHE A 363 -32.02 7.02 -9.43
N ALA A 364 -31.93 8.12 -8.69
CA ALA A 364 -33.05 8.94 -8.27
C ALA A 364 -32.96 10.32 -8.94
N SER A 365 -34.06 10.78 -9.52
CA SER A 365 -34.08 12.04 -10.28
C SER A 365 -35.48 12.62 -10.42
N TYR A 366 -35.54 13.91 -10.75
CA TYR A 366 -36.77 14.67 -10.81
C TYR A 366 -37.05 15.23 -12.21
N PHE A 367 -38.28 15.04 -12.68
CA PHE A 367 -38.79 15.77 -13.84
C PHE A 367 -39.39 17.11 -13.39
N GLN A 368 -38.68 18.21 -13.63
CA GLN A 368 -39.03 19.51 -13.11
C GLN A 368 -39.96 20.27 -14.05
N SER A 369 -41.22 19.83 -14.18
CA SER A 369 -42.22 20.58 -14.95
C SER A 369 -43.61 20.03 -14.69
N SER A 370 -44.63 20.88 -14.64
CA SER A 370 -46.05 20.49 -14.60
C SER A 370 -46.63 20.18 -15.98
N GLY A 371 -45.84 20.35 -17.05
CA GLY A 371 -46.24 20.13 -18.44
C GLY A 371 -45.70 18.82 -19.02
N ALA A 372 -45.51 18.83 -20.34
CA ALA A 372 -44.99 17.68 -21.10
C ALA A 372 -43.48 17.70 -21.32
N THR A 373 -42.84 18.86 -21.14
CA THR A 373 -41.41 19.07 -21.35
C THR A 373 -40.74 19.42 -20.03
N ASP A 374 -39.64 18.73 -19.70
CA ASP A 374 -38.83 19.01 -18.51
C ASP A 374 -38.26 20.44 -18.58
N ALA A 375 -38.14 21.13 -17.44
CA ALA A 375 -37.52 22.46 -17.37
C ALA A 375 -36.03 22.41 -16.98
N ARG A 376 -35.52 21.22 -16.65
CA ARG A 376 -34.12 20.94 -16.34
C ARG A 376 -33.64 19.68 -17.03
N TRP A 377 -32.35 19.42 -16.95
CA TRP A 377 -31.70 18.25 -17.55
C TRP A 377 -31.46 17.11 -16.56
N PHE A 378 -32.15 17.09 -15.42
CA PHE A 378 -31.91 16.10 -14.37
C PHE A 378 -32.16 14.68 -14.86
N VAL A 379 -33.36 14.42 -15.39
CA VAL A 379 -33.72 13.11 -15.92
C VAL A 379 -32.91 12.79 -17.18
N GLU A 380 -32.70 13.77 -18.07
CA GLU A 380 -31.96 13.53 -19.31
C GLU A 380 -30.52 13.10 -19.04
N THR A 381 -29.83 13.80 -18.15
CA THR A 381 -28.46 13.45 -17.74
C THR A 381 -28.43 12.09 -17.05
N SER A 382 -29.39 11.84 -16.15
CA SER A 382 -29.51 10.55 -15.46
C SER A 382 -29.74 9.40 -16.43
N GLU A 383 -30.60 9.57 -17.44
CA GLU A 383 -30.84 8.55 -18.47
C GLU A 383 -29.63 8.36 -19.39
N MET A 384 -28.86 9.41 -19.70
CA MET A 384 -27.61 9.27 -20.47
C MET A 384 -26.63 8.34 -19.77
N VAL A 385 -26.30 8.61 -18.51
CA VAL A 385 -25.33 7.79 -17.75
C VAL A 385 -25.90 6.41 -17.42
N ARG A 386 -27.22 6.32 -17.22
CA ARG A 386 -27.93 5.06 -16.98
C ARG A 386 -27.88 4.14 -18.20
N ASN A 387 -28.19 4.68 -19.38
CA ASN A 387 -28.23 3.89 -20.61
C ASN A 387 -26.86 3.32 -20.93
N HIS A 388 -25.80 4.09 -20.66
CA HIS A 388 -24.42 3.60 -20.77
C HIS A 388 -24.13 2.46 -19.79
N ALA A 389 -24.48 2.61 -18.51
CA ALA A 389 -24.31 1.55 -17.51
C ALA A 389 -25.12 0.28 -17.87
N VAL A 390 -26.36 0.40 -18.36
CA VAL A 390 -27.11 -0.77 -18.86
C VAL A 390 -26.45 -1.41 -20.08
N GLY A 391 -25.94 -0.60 -21.01
CA GLY A 391 -25.18 -1.10 -22.16
C GLY A 391 -23.96 -1.92 -21.75
N LYS A 392 -23.40 -1.64 -20.56
CA LYS A 392 -22.31 -2.39 -19.93
C LYS A 392 -22.77 -3.58 -19.06
N GLY A 393 -24.08 -3.87 -19.01
CA GLY A 393 -24.65 -5.04 -18.31
C GLY A 393 -25.10 -4.78 -16.87
N TYR A 394 -25.11 -3.53 -16.42
CA TYR A 394 -25.57 -3.19 -15.06
C TYR A 394 -27.08 -3.07 -14.99
N SER A 395 -27.65 -3.46 -13.86
CA SER A 395 -29.04 -3.16 -13.55
C SER A 395 -29.12 -1.84 -12.81
N VAL A 396 -29.89 -0.90 -13.35
CA VAL A 396 -30.08 0.41 -12.74
C VAL A 396 -31.56 0.65 -12.50
N ALA A 397 -31.95 0.72 -11.23
CA ALA A 397 -33.29 1.08 -10.82
C ALA A 397 -33.55 2.56 -11.07
N ARG A 398 -34.75 2.90 -11.56
CA ARG A 398 -35.21 4.27 -11.75
C ARG A 398 -36.14 4.65 -10.61
N LEU A 399 -35.70 5.52 -9.72
CA LEU A 399 -36.52 6.12 -8.67
C LEU A 399 -36.81 7.56 -9.05
N TYR A 400 -37.63 7.74 -10.09
CA TYR A 400 -37.90 9.07 -10.63
C TYR A 400 -39.26 9.58 -10.17
N THR A 401 -39.34 10.88 -9.90
CA THR A 401 -40.57 11.55 -9.48
C THR A 401 -40.88 12.75 -10.38
N ALA A 402 -42.15 13.13 -10.46
CA ALA A 402 -42.63 14.29 -11.19
C ALA A 402 -43.87 14.87 -10.48
N PRO A 403 -44.21 16.15 -10.67
CA PRO A 403 -45.50 16.67 -10.21
C PRO A 403 -46.67 15.81 -10.74
N ALA A 404 -47.71 15.63 -9.93
CA ALA A 404 -48.86 14.79 -10.31
C ALA A 404 -49.53 15.25 -11.62
N SER A 405 -49.53 16.56 -11.88
CA SER A 405 -50.09 17.18 -13.09
C SER A 405 -49.24 16.98 -14.35
N SER A 406 -48.00 16.51 -14.22
CA SER A 406 -47.07 16.38 -15.35
C SER A 406 -47.44 15.24 -16.27
N ASN A 407 -47.13 15.39 -17.56
CA ASN A 407 -47.22 14.32 -18.55
C ASN A 407 -45.88 14.17 -19.31
N PRO A 408 -44.82 13.66 -18.66
CA PRO A 408 -43.46 13.66 -19.21
C PRO A 408 -43.39 13.04 -20.61
N SER A 409 -43.07 13.87 -21.60
CA SER A 409 -43.02 13.50 -23.02
C SER A 409 -41.71 13.92 -23.68
N PHE A 410 -41.11 15.02 -23.23
CA PHE A 410 -39.86 15.58 -23.76
C PHE A 410 -38.91 15.97 -22.62
N TYR A 411 -37.62 15.77 -22.84
CA TYR A 411 -36.56 16.36 -22.03
C TYR A 411 -36.43 17.86 -22.32
N ASN A 412 -35.68 18.57 -21.49
CA ASN A 412 -35.43 20.00 -21.69
C ASN A 412 -34.62 20.30 -22.96
N SER A 413 -33.89 19.33 -23.50
CA SER A 413 -33.26 19.44 -24.83
C SER A 413 -34.24 19.40 -26.01
N GLY A 414 -35.51 19.06 -25.75
CA GLY A 414 -36.52 18.78 -26.77
C GLY A 414 -36.51 17.33 -27.28
N ALA A 415 -35.53 16.51 -26.88
CA ALA A 415 -35.53 15.08 -27.19
C ALA A 415 -36.72 14.37 -26.51
N ALA A 416 -37.31 13.39 -27.18
CA ALA A 416 -38.43 12.63 -26.63
C ALA A 416 -37.97 11.73 -25.47
N ILE A 417 -38.77 11.67 -24.40
CA ILE A 417 -38.57 10.72 -23.31
C ILE A 417 -38.84 9.28 -23.83
N PRO A 418 -38.02 8.28 -23.45
CA PRO A 418 -38.21 6.89 -23.83
C PRO A 418 -39.59 6.34 -23.48
N ALA A 419 -40.11 5.40 -24.29
CA ALA A 419 -41.42 4.79 -24.06
C ALA A 419 -41.56 4.18 -22.65
N ALA A 420 -40.49 3.62 -22.10
CA ALA A 420 -40.43 3.03 -20.77
C ALA A 420 -40.64 4.03 -19.61
N LEU A 421 -40.61 5.33 -19.90
CA LEU A 421 -40.81 6.42 -18.94
C LEU A 421 -42.11 7.20 -19.18
N LYS A 422 -42.94 6.79 -20.15
CA LYS A 422 -44.21 7.48 -20.44
C LYS A 422 -45.32 6.99 -19.50
N LYS A 423 -46.19 7.91 -19.07
CA LYS A 423 -47.44 7.55 -18.38
C LYS A 423 -48.38 6.80 -19.34
N PRO A 424 -49.19 5.84 -18.86
CA PRO A 424 -49.28 5.37 -17.48
C PRO A 424 -48.26 4.26 -17.13
N GLY A 425 -47.36 3.88 -18.04
CA GLY A 425 -46.44 2.75 -17.85
C GLY A 425 -45.33 2.98 -16.82
N PHE A 426 -45.00 4.24 -16.55
CA PHE A 426 -44.11 4.64 -15.45
C PHE A 426 -44.85 5.64 -14.56
N ALA A 427 -44.84 5.40 -13.24
CA ALA A 427 -45.71 6.09 -12.30
C ALA A 427 -45.24 7.52 -11.94
N TRP A 428 -43.93 7.78 -11.93
CA TRP A 428 -43.34 9.08 -11.56
C TRP A 428 -43.66 9.53 -10.13
N ASP A 429 -43.70 8.60 -9.19
CA ASP A 429 -44.14 8.80 -7.81
C ASP A 429 -43.13 8.26 -6.78
N ALA A 430 -41.88 8.06 -7.18
CA ALA A 430 -40.85 7.55 -6.29
C ALA A 430 -40.75 8.42 -5.01
N ASP A 431 -40.61 7.77 -3.86
CA ASP A 431 -40.57 8.43 -2.57
C ASP A 431 -39.37 7.97 -1.70
N ARG A 432 -39.30 8.49 -0.46
CA ARG A 432 -38.27 8.13 0.52
C ARG A 432 -38.23 6.63 0.86
N ASN A 433 -39.36 5.95 0.82
CA ASN A 433 -39.45 4.53 1.13
C ASN A 433 -38.86 3.71 -0.01
N ASP A 434 -39.08 4.12 -1.26
CA ASP A 434 -38.45 3.47 -2.42
C ASP A 434 -36.91 3.62 -2.37
N ILE A 435 -36.43 4.80 -2.01
CA ILE A 435 -34.99 5.06 -1.83
C ILE A 435 -34.41 4.17 -0.73
N ALA A 436 -35.03 4.17 0.45
CA ALA A 436 -34.60 3.35 1.57
C ALA A 436 -34.66 1.85 1.23
N ALA A 437 -35.72 1.40 0.56
CA ALA A 437 -35.87 0.01 0.12
C ALA A 437 -34.76 -0.40 -0.85
N ALA A 438 -34.42 0.45 -1.81
CA ALA A 438 -33.33 0.20 -2.75
C ALA A 438 -31.97 0.12 -2.04
N ILE A 439 -31.69 1.03 -1.10
CA ILE A 439 -30.47 1.00 -0.27
C ILE A 439 -30.42 -0.30 0.55
N ASN A 440 -31.51 -0.67 1.22
CA ASN A 440 -31.59 -1.85 2.09
C ASN A 440 -31.48 -3.17 1.31
N GLN A 441 -31.95 -3.19 0.06
CA GLN A 441 -31.75 -4.32 -0.84
C GLN A 441 -30.26 -4.50 -1.23
N GLY A 442 -29.50 -3.40 -1.18
CA GLY A 442 -28.07 -3.32 -1.43
C GLY A 442 -27.76 -2.90 -2.85
N SER A 443 -27.58 -1.59 -3.04
CA SER A 443 -27.07 -0.98 -4.27
C SER A 443 -25.61 -0.58 -4.07
N SER A 444 -24.73 -0.94 -5.00
CA SER A 444 -23.32 -0.54 -4.91
C SER A 444 -23.13 0.97 -5.09
N LEU A 445 -23.94 1.57 -5.95
CA LEU A 445 -23.99 3.00 -6.20
C LEU A 445 -25.42 3.52 -6.14
N VAL A 446 -25.63 4.56 -5.35
CA VAL A 446 -26.85 5.37 -5.36
C VAL A 446 -26.49 6.74 -5.92
N TYR A 447 -27.17 7.14 -6.99
CA TYR A 447 -26.98 8.43 -7.64
C TYR A 447 -28.26 9.25 -7.51
N HIS A 448 -28.13 10.48 -7.03
CA HIS A 448 -29.25 11.41 -6.91
C HIS A 448 -28.96 12.69 -7.68
N ARG A 449 -29.88 13.04 -8.58
CA ARG A 449 -29.80 14.24 -9.43
C ARG A 449 -31.11 15.02 -9.42
N ASP A 450 -31.12 16.08 -8.63
CA ASP A 450 -32.20 17.05 -8.48
C ASP A 450 -31.68 18.28 -7.68
N HIS A 451 -32.55 19.01 -6.97
CA HIS A 451 -32.26 19.92 -5.88
C HIS A 451 -31.74 19.18 -4.65
N GLY A 452 -31.05 19.94 -3.81
CA GLY A 452 -30.49 19.47 -2.55
C GLY A 452 -30.35 20.61 -1.56
N TRP A 453 -30.23 20.23 -0.30
CA TRP A 453 -29.93 21.11 0.83
C TRP A 453 -29.00 20.36 1.80
N TRP A 454 -28.48 21.06 2.80
CA TRP A 454 -27.70 20.47 3.89
C TRP A 454 -28.47 19.41 4.70
N THR A 455 -29.80 19.39 4.59
CA THR A 455 -30.69 18.40 5.20
C THR A 455 -31.01 17.20 4.31
N GLY A 456 -30.53 17.16 3.06
CA GLY A 456 -30.67 16.03 2.15
C GLY A 456 -31.27 16.40 0.79
N TRP A 457 -31.98 15.46 0.20
CA TRP A 457 -32.49 15.53 -1.18
C TRP A 457 -33.89 16.15 -1.29
N GLY A 458 -34.10 16.87 -2.39
CA GLY A 458 -35.39 17.49 -2.74
C GLY A 458 -36.41 16.49 -3.28
N ASP A 459 -36.19 16.01 -4.50
CA ASP A 459 -37.13 15.17 -5.23
C ASP A 459 -36.40 14.03 -5.99
N PRO A 460 -36.76 12.75 -5.73
CA PRO A 460 -37.57 12.30 -4.61
C PRO A 460 -36.91 12.63 -3.26
N SER A 461 -37.70 13.13 -2.31
CA SER A 461 -37.16 13.62 -1.05
C SER A 461 -36.55 12.52 -0.20
N PHE A 462 -35.38 12.78 0.37
CA PHE A 462 -34.70 11.91 1.31
C PHE A 462 -33.83 12.74 2.25
N GLN A 463 -34.32 12.99 3.46
CA GLN A 463 -33.74 13.95 4.40
C GLN A 463 -33.08 13.27 5.59
N THR A 464 -32.41 14.04 6.45
CA THR A 464 -31.72 13.52 7.66
C THR A 464 -32.63 12.67 8.53
N GLY A 465 -33.92 13.05 8.65
CA GLY A 465 -34.93 12.28 9.39
C GLY A 465 -35.27 10.92 8.77
N ASP A 466 -35.07 10.76 7.46
CA ASP A 466 -35.38 9.52 6.74
C ASP A 466 -34.25 8.48 6.83
N LEU A 467 -33.07 8.87 7.33
CA LEU A 467 -31.95 7.94 7.54
C LEU A 467 -32.30 6.80 8.51
N GLY A 468 -33.31 6.97 9.38
CA GLY A 468 -33.86 5.92 10.23
C GLY A 468 -34.50 4.77 9.45
N LEU A 469 -34.88 4.97 8.18
CA LEU A 469 -35.40 3.93 7.29
C LEU A 469 -34.29 3.04 6.70
N VAL A 470 -33.03 3.50 6.77
CA VAL A 470 -31.88 2.75 6.24
C VAL A 470 -31.42 1.72 7.26
N SER A 471 -31.31 0.47 6.81
CA SER A 471 -30.79 -0.68 7.54
C SER A 471 -29.98 -1.58 6.61
N VAL A 472 -28.77 -1.12 6.26
CA VAL A 472 -27.85 -1.90 5.43
C VAL A 472 -27.35 -3.13 6.20
N THR A 473 -27.36 -4.29 5.53
CA THR A 473 -26.86 -5.56 6.09
C THR A 473 -25.83 -6.21 5.16
N ASN A 474 -25.08 -7.19 5.67
CA ASN A 474 -24.14 -8.00 4.89
C ASN A 474 -23.07 -7.17 4.14
N ASN A 475 -22.61 -6.08 4.76
CA ASN A 475 -21.62 -5.14 4.23
C ASN A 475 -21.99 -4.49 2.89
N LYS A 476 -23.27 -4.47 2.49
CA LYS A 476 -23.77 -3.87 1.23
C LYS A 476 -23.88 -2.34 1.32
N PHE A 477 -22.86 -1.69 1.87
CA PHE A 477 -22.84 -0.24 2.06
C PHE A 477 -22.78 0.47 0.69
N PRO A 478 -23.70 1.38 0.38
CA PRO A 478 -23.69 2.11 -0.89
C PRO A 478 -22.59 3.18 -0.89
N VAL A 479 -21.99 3.40 -2.04
CA VAL A 479 -21.39 4.70 -2.36
C VAL A 479 -22.49 5.60 -2.89
N VAL A 480 -22.51 6.86 -2.48
CA VAL A 480 -23.55 7.82 -2.85
C VAL A 480 -22.96 8.94 -3.68
N PHE A 481 -23.45 9.13 -4.90
CA PHE A 481 -23.20 10.32 -5.71
C PHE A 481 -24.38 11.27 -5.53
N SER A 482 -24.24 12.20 -4.58
CA SER A 482 -25.23 13.22 -4.28
C SER A 482 -24.89 14.49 -5.06
N ILE A 483 -25.20 14.48 -6.36
CA ILE A 483 -24.80 15.57 -7.26
C ILE A 483 -25.94 16.58 -7.35
N ASN A 484 -26.03 17.41 -6.32
CA ASN A 484 -27.10 18.37 -6.09
C ASN A 484 -26.67 19.36 -4.99
N CYS A 485 -27.25 20.56 -5.00
CA CYS A 485 -26.84 21.68 -4.16
C CYS A 485 -26.66 21.29 -2.69
N ALA A 486 -25.52 21.67 -2.11
CA ALA A 486 -25.30 21.75 -0.65
C ALA A 486 -25.56 20.46 0.17
N SER A 487 -25.78 19.32 -0.46
CA SER A 487 -26.07 18.06 0.21
C SER A 487 -24.85 17.40 0.83
N GLY A 488 -23.66 17.79 0.38
CA GLY A 488 -22.36 17.34 0.90
C GLY A 488 -21.71 18.34 1.86
N ILE A 489 -22.46 19.24 2.51
CA ILE A 489 -21.88 20.09 3.55
C ILE A 489 -21.36 19.21 4.69
N PHE A 490 -20.15 19.55 5.14
CA PHE A 490 -19.44 18.89 6.23
C PHE A 490 -18.79 19.88 7.19
N ASP A 491 -19.10 21.18 7.11
CA ASP A 491 -18.39 22.22 7.87
C ASP A 491 -19.35 23.08 8.68
N ASN A 492 -20.42 22.48 9.21
CA ASN A 492 -21.53 23.21 9.84
C ASN A 492 -21.11 23.97 11.11
N GLU A 493 -20.06 23.52 11.79
CA GLU A 493 -19.46 24.13 12.97
C GLU A 493 -18.74 25.44 12.62
N THR A 494 -18.24 25.55 11.39
CA THR A 494 -17.34 26.64 10.98
C THR A 494 -17.89 27.51 9.84
N VAL A 495 -18.88 27.03 9.08
CA VAL A 495 -19.44 27.74 7.91
C VAL A 495 -20.05 29.09 8.25
N ASP A 496 -20.65 29.19 9.44
CA ASP A 496 -21.37 30.39 9.88
C ASP A 496 -20.49 31.39 10.65
N LEU A 497 -19.19 31.10 10.80
CA LEU A 497 -18.22 32.05 11.36
C LEU A 497 -18.13 33.30 10.48
N VAL A 498 -17.94 34.47 11.09
CA VAL A 498 -17.94 35.78 10.40
C VAL A 498 -16.94 35.84 9.24
N ALA A 499 -15.80 35.14 9.34
CA ALA A 499 -14.80 35.09 8.27
C ALA A 499 -15.25 34.25 7.05
N ASN A 500 -16.20 33.32 7.25
CA ASN A 500 -16.57 32.27 6.31
C ASN A 500 -17.88 32.55 5.55
N ARG A 501 -18.61 33.62 5.93
CA ARG A 501 -19.86 34.05 5.29
C ARG A 501 -19.89 35.55 4.99
N ILE A 502 -20.69 35.92 4.00
CA ILE A 502 -20.91 37.31 3.57
C ILE A 502 -22.35 37.78 3.86
N GLY A 503 -23.29 36.84 4.08
CA GLY A 503 -24.69 37.12 4.43
C GLY A 503 -25.22 36.26 5.57
N ALA A 504 -26.53 35.98 5.57
CA ALA A 504 -27.11 34.99 6.47
C ALA A 504 -26.43 33.64 6.22
N GLY A 505 -25.98 32.98 7.29
CA GLY A 505 -25.37 31.66 7.16
C GLY A 505 -26.41 30.57 6.88
N TYR A 506 -25.97 29.32 6.88
CA TYR A 506 -26.87 28.17 6.77
C TYR A 506 -27.77 27.98 8.01
N GLY A 507 -27.52 28.76 9.08
CA GLY A 507 -28.19 28.62 10.37
C GLY A 507 -27.80 27.41 11.24
N PRO A 508 -26.74 26.61 10.98
CA PRO A 508 -26.31 25.56 11.90
C PRO A 508 -25.54 26.11 13.09
N ASN A 509 -25.45 25.28 14.11
CA ASN A 509 -24.62 25.50 15.29
C ASN A 509 -23.70 24.29 15.50
N VAL A 510 -22.79 24.43 16.45
CA VAL A 510 -21.74 23.44 16.80
C VAL A 510 -22.28 22.06 17.23
N GLY A 511 -23.60 21.90 17.41
CA GLY A 511 -24.22 20.62 17.82
C GLY A 511 -25.10 19.97 16.77
N SER A 512 -25.19 20.54 15.56
CA SER A 512 -26.01 20.01 14.47
C SER A 512 -25.20 19.00 13.64
N THR A 513 -25.87 18.08 12.97
CA THR A 513 -25.20 17.18 12.00
C THR A 513 -25.96 17.24 10.69
N TYR A 514 -25.25 17.43 9.59
CA TYR A 514 -25.86 17.51 8.28
C TYR A 514 -26.01 16.15 7.61
N TRP A 515 -26.81 16.12 6.54
CA TRP A 515 -27.29 14.87 5.98
C TRP A 515 -26.18 13.93 5.54
N ALA A 516 -25.18 14.40 4.78
CA ALA A 516 -24.11 13.54 4.29
C ALA A 516 -23.22 13.02 5.42
N GLU A 517 -22.93 13.86 6.41
CA GLU A 517 -22.21 13.46 7.61
C GLU A 517 -23.01 12.42 8.41
N ALA A 518 -24.29 12.68 8.68
CA ALA A 518 -25.16 11.76 9.41
C ALA A 518 -25.23 10.40 8.70
N PHE A 519 -25.33 10.40 7.37
CA PHE A 519 -25.38 9.18 6.59
C PHE A 519 -24.05 8.42 6.62
N LEU A 520 -22.91 9.12 6.57
CA LEU A 520 -21.58 8.52 6.70
C LEU A 520 -21.29 8.05 8.12
N ARG A 521 -21.68 8.80 9.15
CA ARG A 521 -21.45 8.50 10.59
C ARG A 521 -22.33 7.33 11.07
N LYS A 522 -23.42 7.00 10.38
CA LYS A 522 -24.30 5.84 10.69
C LYS A 522 -23.61 4.50 10.39
N ALA A 523 -23.67 3.56 11.33
CA ALA A 523 -23.02 2.24 11.24
C ALA A 523 -23.47 1.40 10.03
N ASP A 524 -24.76 1.47 9.71
CA ASP A 524 -25.46 0.83 8.61
C ASP A 524 -25.90 1.85 7.54
N GLY A 525 -25.15 2.96 7.44
CA GLY A 525 -25.35 4.01 6.44
C GLY A 525 -24.47 3.88 5.19
N ALA A 526 -24.18 5.01 4.56
CA ALA A 526 -23.36 5.08 3.34
C ALA A 526 -21.89 4.75 3.63
N LEU A 527 -21.21 4.10 2.68
CA LEU A 527 -19.76 3.88 2.74
C LEU A 527 -18.98 5.17 2.49
N ALA A 528 -19.46 5.97 1.54
CA ALA A 528 -18.91 7.25 1.15
C ALA A 528 -19.98 8.08 0.42
N VAL A 529 -19.83 9.40 0.48
CA VAL A 529 -20.66 10.37 -0.24
C VAL A 529 -19.74 11.28 -1.05
N ILE A 530 -19.92 11.34 -2.37
CA ILE A 530 -19.41 12.44 -3.19
C ILE A 530 -20.55 13.42 -3.35
N GLY A 531 -20.35 14.66 -2.91
CA GLY A 531 -21.37 15.69 -2.97
C GLY A 531 -20.84 17.11 -2.89
N ASP A 532 -21.75 18.04 -3.12
CA ASP A 532 -21.50 19.46 -3.17
C ASP A 532 -21.54 20.06 -1.75
N SER A 533 -20.46 20.72 -1.35
CA SER A 533 -20.43 21.45 -0.08
C SER A 533 -21.21 22.75 -0.13
N ARG A 534 -21.71 23.21 -1.28
CA ARG A 534 -22.48 24.47 -1.40
C ARG A 534 -23.51 24.37 -2.52
N SER A 535 -24.31 25.42 -2.66
CA SER A 535 -25.17 25.61 -3.82
C SER A 535 -24.36 25.55 -5.12
N SER A 536 -24.82 24.74 -6.09
CA SER A 536 -24.10 24.43 -7.32
C SER A 536 -24.97 24.59 -8.56
N SER A 537 -24.33 24.82 -9.71
CA SER A 537 -25.01 25.00 -10.98
C SER A 537 -25.56 23.67 -11.51
N THR A 538 -26.78 23.67 -12.06
CA THR A 538 -27.30 22.46 -12.71
C THR A 538 -26.45 22.02 -13.90
N THR A 539 -25.82 22.97 -14.59
CA THR A 539 -25.00 22.72 -15.77
C THR A 539 -23.71 22.02 -15.37
N ASP A 540 -23.02 22.56 -14.38
CA ASP A 540 -21.71 22.06 -13.95
C ASP A 540 -21.83 20.67 -13.30
N ASN A 541 -22.89 20.45 -12.52
CA ASN A 541 -23.27 19.14 -11.99
C ASN A 541 -23.44 18.06 -13.08
N ASN A 542 -23.97 18.43 -14.25
CA ASN A 542 -24.14 17.48 -15.35
C ASN A 542 -22.78 17.15 -15.98
N HIS A 543 -21.90 18.13 -16.16
CA HIS A 543 -20.52 17.87 -16.60
C HIS A 543 -19.77 16.99 -15.61
N PHE A 544 -19.89 17.27 -14.31
CA PHE A 544 -19.31 16.45 -13.26
C PHE A 544 -19.83 15.02 -13.27
N THR A 545 -21.14 14.86 -13.43
CA THR A 545 -21.80 13.55 -13.56
C THR A 545 -21.20 12.77 -14.72
N LEU A 546 -21.03 13.37 -15.90
CA LEU A 546 -20.43 12.69 -17.05
C LEU A 546 -19.00 12.23 -16.74
N GLY A 547 -18.19 13.05 -16.07
CA GLY A 547 -16.84 12.69 -15.64
C GLY A 547 -16.83 11.53 -14.63
N LEU A 548 -17.71 11.55 -13.63
CA LEU A 548 -17.84 10.47 -12.65
C LEU A 548 -18.23 9.15 -13.31
N PHE A 549 -19.29 9.17 -14.13
CA PHE A 549 -19.79 7.94 -14.74
C PHE A 549 -18.91 7.43 -15.88
N ASP A 550 -18.15 8.29 -16.56
CA ASP A 550 -17.11 7.84 -17.49
C ASP A 550 -15.94 7.20 -16.74
N GLY A 551 -15.55 7.75 -15.58
CA GLY A 551 -14.53 7.14 -14.73
C GLY A 551 -14.95 5.74 -14.26
N VAL A 552 -16.18 5.60 -13.75
CA VAL A 552 -16.69 4.28 -13.30
C VAL A 552 -16.93 3.34 -14.48
N PHE A 553 -17.57 3.81 -15.53
CA PHE A 553 -17.97 3.04 -16.72
C PHE A 553 -17.33 3.66 -17.98
N PRO A 554 -16.08 3.31 -18.29
CA PRO A 554 -15.33 3.94 -19.37
C PRO A 554 -16.03 3.84 -20.73
N GLY A 555 -15.86 4.88 -21.54
CA GLY A 555 -16.40 4.98 -22.90
C GLY A 555 -17.72 5.76 -22.98
N LEU A 556 -18.20 6.33 -21.87
CA LEU A 556 -19.31 7.28 -21.88
C LEU A 556 -18.90 8.56 -22.64
N VAL A 557 -17.65 8.97 -22.42
CA VAL A 557 -16.98 10.05 -23.15
C VAL A 557 -15.83 9.43 -23.98
N PRO A 558 -16.10 8.96 -25.21
CA PRO A 558 -15.11 8.30 -26.07
C PRO A 558 -13.78 9.01 -26.29
N THR A 559 -13.70 10.33 -26.09
CA THR A 559 -12.50 11.15 -26.32
C THR A 559 -11.69 11.41 -25.05
N PHE A 560 -12.15 10.91 -23.90
CA PHE A 560 -11.57 11.16 -22.59
C PHE A 560 -11.19 9.84 -21.90
N GLY A 561 -10.14 9.87 -21.07
CA GLY A 561 -9.68 8.71 -20.31
C GLY A 561 -8.93 7.63 -21.10
N THR A 562 -8.67 6.50 -20.44
CA THR A 562 -7.81 5.40 -20.93
C THR A 562 -8.58 4.12 -21.24
N GLY A 563 -9.91 4.17 -21.31
CA GLY A 563 -10.76 2.99 -21.52
C GLY A 563 -10.82 2.00 -20.34
N SER A 564 -10.13 2.30 -19.23
CA SER A 564 -10.12 1.50 -17.99
C SER A 564 -10.91 2.19 -16.89
N SER A 565 -11.60 1.41 -16.06
CA SER A 565 -12.40 1.94 -14.94
C SER A 565 -11.52 2.52 -13.83
N ILE A 566 -11.89 3.70 -13.34
CA ILE A 566 -11.32 4.37 -12.17
C ILE A 566 -12.27 4.14 -11.00
N GLN A 567 -11.89 3.24 -10.09
CA GLN A 567 -12.78 2.79 -9.03
C GLN A 567 -12.43 3.35 -7.64
N ARG A 568 -11.19 3.79 -7.42
CA ARG A 568 -10.80 4.40 -6.14
C ARG A 568 -11.43 5.78 -6.03
N LEU A 569 -12.16 6.02 -4.95
CA LEU A 569 -13.03 7.19 -4.85
C LEU A 569 -12.26 8.52 -4.94
N GLY A 570 -11.05 8.60 -4.36
CA GLY A 570 -10.22 9.79 -4.46
C GLY A 570 -9.68 10.02 -5.88
N ASP A 571 -9.30 8.95 -6.58
CA ASP A 571 -8.83 9.01 -7.97
C ASP A 571 -10.00 9.38 -8.90
N LEU A 572 -11.18 8.82 -8.64
CA LEU A 572 -12.41 9.07 -9.40
C LEU A 572 -12.88 10.53 -9.28
N LEU A 573 -12.83 11.09 -8.07
CA LEU A 573 -13.14 12.51 -7.85
C LEU A 573 -12.21 13.41 -8.67
N ASN A 574 -10.90 13.14 -8.66
CA ASN A 574 -9.94 13.90 -9.45
C ASN A 574 -10.13 13.67 -10.96
N TYR A 575 -10.47 12.45 -11.39
CA TYR A 575 -10.79 12.15 -12.78
C TYR A 575 -11.97 13.00 -13.29
N ALA A 576 -13.05 13.06 -12.53
CA ALA A 576 -14.22 13.87 -12.87
C ALA A 576 -13.90 15.38 -12.87
N LYS A 577 -13.08 15.86 -11.92
CA LYS A 577 -12.57 17.23 -11.91
C LYS A 577 -11.74 17.54 -13.16
N THR A 578 -10.89 16.60 -13.61
CA THR A 578 -10.07 16.74 -14.82
C THR A 578 -10.95 16.86 -16.04
N TYR A 579 -12.00 16.03 -16.13
CA TYR A 579 -12.96 16.12 -17.23
C TYR A 579 -13.59 17.51 -17.34
N ILE A 580 -14.08 18.09 -16.23
CA ILE A 580 -14.65 19.44 -16.25
C ILE A 580 -13.61 20.48 -16.66
N SER A 581 -12.39 20.39 -16.14
CA SER A 581 -11.29 21.30 -16.49
C SER A 581 -10.97 21.24 -17.98
N ASP A 582 -10.96 20.05 -18.57
CA ASP A 582 -10.72 19.85 -19.99
C ASP A 582 -11.87 20.35 -20.86
N VAL A 583 -13.13 20.19 -20.42
CA VAL A 583 -14.29 20.79 -21.09
C VAL A 583 -14.21 22.32 -21.01
N SER A 584 -13.84 22.88 -19.85
CA SER A 584 -13.71 24.33 -19.65
C SER A 584 -12.61 24.95 -20.49
N SER A 585 -11.50 24.23 -20.73
CA SER A 585 -10.39 24.68 -21.56
C SER A 585 -10.60 24.42 -23.06
N GLY A 586 -11.62 23.65 -23.43
CA GLY A 586 -11.88 23.20 -24.79
C GLY A 586 -11.00 22.02 -25.23
N ALA A 587 -10.18 21.46 -24.35
CA ALA A 587 -9.40 20.25 -24.60
C ALA A 587 -10.30 19.02 -24.81
N GLN A 588 -11.48 19.01 -24.19
CA GLN A 588 -12.51 18.00 -24.41
C GLN A 588 -13.80 18.63 -24.95
N GLY A 589 -14.46 17.91 -25.86
CA GLY A 589 -15.72 18.35 -26.43
C GLY A 589 -16.82 18.40 -25.36
N ASN A 590 -17.55 19.51 -25.31
CA ASN A 590 -18.69 19.66 -24.42
C ASN A 590 -19.81 18.66 -24.81
N ARG A 591 -20.16 17.75 -23.88
CA ARG A 591 -21.20 16.74 -24.05
C ARG A 591 -22.47 16.97 -23.21
N HIS A 592 -22.57 18.10 -22.51
CA HIS A 592 -23.77 18.47 -21.77
C HIS A 592 -25.01 18.46 -22.70
N PRO A 593 -26.17 17.93 -22.30
CA PRO A 593 -27.40 18.02 -23.08
C PRO A 593 -27.65 19.40 -23.70
N LEU A 594 -28.22 19.44 -24.91
CA LEU A 594 -28.47 20.72 -25.59
C LEU A 594 -29.60 21.48 -24.90
N ASP A 595 -29.58 22.81 -25.03
CA ASP A 595 -30.77 23.62 -24.80
C ASP A 595 -31.77 23.37 -25.95
N SER A 596 -33.07 23.28 -25.63
CA SER A 596 -34.09 23.20 -26.67
C SER A 596 -33.97 24.38 -27.63
N GLY A 597 -33.58 24.11 -28.89
CA GLY A 597 -33.38 25.13 -29.92
C GLY A 597 -32.09 25.95 -29.80
N GLY A 598 -31.10 25.51 -29.00
CA GLY A 598 -29.90 26.28 -28.68
C GLY A 598 -28.56 25.53 -28.78
N SER A 599 -27.53 26.07 -28.11
CA SER A 599 -26.18 25.51 -27.99
C SER A 599 -26.00 24.78 -26.65
N ARG A 600 -24.87 24.08 -26.45
CA ARG A 600 -24.57 23.41 -25.18
C ARG A 600 -24.07 24.43 -24.14
N PRO A 601 -24.63 24.42 -22.91
CA PRO A 601 -24.13 25.23 -21.81
C PRO A 601 -22.65 24.97 -21.49
N ALA A 602 -21.86 26.04 -21.37
CA ALA A 602 -20.46 26.00 -20.92
C ALA A 602 -20.36 25.87 -19.39
N ILE A 603 -19.14 25.61 -18.88
CA ILE A 603 -18.87 25.62 -17.44
C ILE A 603 -19.10 27.02 -16.87
N VAL A 604 -19.89 27.15 -15.81
CA VAL A 604 -20.27 28.47 -15.26
C VAL A 604 -19.14 29.05 -14.43
N ASN A 605 -18.56 28.27 -13.51
CA ASN A 605 -17.46 28.73 -12.64
C ASN A 605 -16.53 27.58 -12.22
N LEU A 606 -15.52 27.27 -13.05
CA LEU A 606 -14.62 26.15 -12.80
C LEU A 606 -13.98 26.16 -11.40
N ARG A 607 -13.47 27.32 -10.93
CA ARG A 607 -12.82 27.42 -9.61
C ARG A 607 -13.77 27.06 -8.46
N GLN A 608 -15.01 27.55 -8.52
CA GLN A 608 -16.02 27.22 -7.52
C GLN A 608 -16.34 25.72 -7.55
N GLU A 609 -16.68 25.21 -8.72
CA GLU A 609 -17.15 23.83 -8.90
C GLU A 609 -16.08 22.81 -8.45
N LEU A 610 -14.82 23.03 -8.81
CA LEU A 610 -13.72 22.17 -8.37
C LEU A 610 -13.52 22.16 -6.85
N ASN A 611 -13.84 23.25 -6.15
CA ASN A 611 -13.72 23.35 -4.69
C ASN A 611 -14.90 22.71 -3.95
N ILE A 612 -16.12 22.80 -4.49
CA ILE A 612 -17.32 22.35 -3.76
C ILE A 612 -17.58 20.84 -3.87
N TYR A 613 -17.09 20.17 -4.92
CA TYR A 613 -17.18 18.70 -4.99
C TYR A 613 -16.15 18.05 -4.06
N ASN A 614 -16.63 17.40 -3.01
CA ASN A 614 -15.81 16.75 -1.99
C ASN A 614 -16.19 15.27 -1.82
N LEU A 615 -15.22 14.47 -1.38
CA LEU A 615 -15.43 13.07 -0.98
C LEU A 615 -15.48 13.00 0.55
N LEU A 616 -16.65 12.71 1.09
CA LEU A 616 -16.82 12.30 2.48
C LEU A 616 -16.72 10.78 2.52
N GLY A 617 -15.56 10.27 2.94
CA GLY A 617 -15.21 8.86 2.84
C GLY A 617 -13.71 8.64 2.67
N ASP A 618 -13.33 7.38 2.58
CA ASP A 618 -11.94 6.97 2.44
C ASP A 618 -11.54 7.07 0.94
N PRO A 619 -10.54 7.89 0.58
CA PRO A 619 -10.12 8.08 -0.81
C PRO A 619 -9.51 6.82 -1.45
N THR A 620 -9.06 5.88 -0.64
CA THR A 620 -8.42 4.63 -1.10
C THR A 620 -9.43 3.52 -1.41
N VAL A 621 -10.64 3.60 -0.86
CA VAL A 621 -11.70 2.61 -1.06
C VAL A 621 -12.08 2.55 -2.53
N LYS A 622 -12.23 1.32 -3.05
CA LYS A 622 -12.75 1.06 -4.39
C LYS A 622 -14.28 0.97 -4.37
N LEU A 623 -14.93 1.77 -5.21
CA LEU A 623 -16.31 1.54 -5.61
C LEU A 623 -16.41 0.16 -6.28
N ARG A 624 -17.21 -0.73 -5.70
CA ARG A 624 -17.36 -2.09 -6.21
C ARG A 624 -18.51 -2.19 -7.19
N VAL A 625 -18.19 -2.02 -8.46
CA VAL A 625 -19.05 -2.36 -9.60
C VAL A 625 -18.70 -3.74 -10.20
N SER A 626 -17.79 -4.46 -9.57
CA SER A 626 -17.46 -5.85 -9.88
C SER A 626 -17.13 -6.63 -8.60
N PRO A 627 -17.37 -7.95 -8.57
CA PRO A 627 -16.93 -8.77 -7.44
C PRO A 627 -15.40 -8.77 -7.35
N PRO A 628 -14.83 -8.68 -6.14
CA PRO A 628 -13.39 -8.80 -5.97
C PRO A 628 -12.94 -10.21 -6.32
N TRP A 629 -11.68 -10.35 -6.68
CA TRP A 629 -11.08 -11.67 -6.93
C TRP A 629 -11.08 -12.53 -5.67
N LYS A 630 -11.04 -13.85 -5.84
CA LYS A 630 -10.95 -14.81 -4.74
C LYS A 630 -9.56 -15.41 -4.70
N PHE A 631 -9.03 -15.53 -3.48
CA PHE A 631 -7.77 -16.20 -3.19
C PHE A 631 -8.05 -17.53 -2.51
N GLY A 632 -7.60 -18.62 -3.11
CA GLY A 632 -7.62 -19.95 -2.49
C GLY A 632 -6.67 -20.02 -1.29
N PRO A 633 -6.70 -21.13 -0.53
CA PRO A 633 -5.73 -21.36 0.53
C PRO A 633 -4.31 -21.23 -0.04
N PRO A 634 -3.47 -20.36 0.53
CA PRO A 634 -2.11 -20.20 0.05
C PRO A 634 -1.30 -21.45 0.40
N ILE A 635 -0.52 -21.92 -0.58
CA ILE A 635 0.41 -23.05 -0.45
C ILE A 635 1.80 -22.46 -0.28
N PHE A 636 2.51 -22.92 0.74
CA PHE A 636 3.81 -22.40 1.12
C PHE A 636 4.86 -23.49 1.05
N THR A 637 6.07 -23.09 0.65
CA THR A 637 7.28 -23.88 0.82
C THR A 637 8.31 -22.97 1.49
N LEU A 638 8.80 -23.33 2.67
CA LEU A 638 9.92 -22.63 3.28
C LEU A 638 11.24 -23.21 2.77
N GLU A 639 12.10 -22.35 2.27
CA GLU A 639 13.49 -22.65 1.95
C GLU A 639 14.37 -21.71 2.77
N GLN A 640 14.86 -22.16 3.93
CA GLN A 640 15.63 -21.36 4.89
C GLN A 640 14.84 -20.15 5.44
N THR A 641 15.15 -18.92 5.00
CA THR A 641 14.41 -17.70 5.38
C THR A 641 13.45 -17.23 4.28
N LEU A 642 13.39 -17.94 3.15
CA LEU A 642 12.57 -17.58 2.00
C LEU A 642 11.29 -18.42 1.96
N VAL A 643 10.13 -17.77 2.09
CA VAL A 643 8.83 -18.41 1.88
C VAL A 643 8.46 -18.27 0.40
N LYS A 644 8.43 -19.37 -0.34
CA LYS A 644 7.80 -19.43 -1.65
C LYS A 644 6.31 -19.67 -1.49
N ILE A 645 5.51 -18.94 -2.28
CA ILE A 645 4.06 -18.88 -2.11
C ILE A 645 3.40 -19.15 -3.45
N LYS A 646 2.44 -20.08 -3.44
CA LYS A 646 1.49 -20.27 -4.53
C LYS A 646 0.08 -20.08 -4.00
N VAL A 647 -0.63 -19.09 -4.53
CA VAL A 647 -2.03 -18.84 -4.22
C VAL A 647 -2.86 -19.10 -5.46
N PRO A 648 -3.87 -19.97 -5.40
CA PRO A 648 -4.86 -20.06 -6.47
C PRO A 648 -5.61 -18.72 -6.56
N VAL A 649 -5.42 -17.98 -7.64
CA VAL A 649 -6.08 -16.70 -7.89
C VAL A 649 -7.15 -16.91 -8.95
N GLN A 650 -8.40 -16.59 -8.63
CA GLN A 650 -9.51 -16.71 -9.58
C GLN A 650 -10.48 -15.52 -9.47
N PRO A 651 -11.18 -15.17 -10.55
CA PRO A 651 -12.25 -14.18 -10.49
C PRO A 651 -13.30 -14.51 -9.42
N GLY A 652 -13.86 -13.49 -8.78
CA GLY A 652 -14.87 -13.68 -7.73
C GLY A 652 -16.24 -14.16 -8.23
N CYS A 653 -16.44 -14.20 -9.55
CA CYS A 653 -17.66 -14.57 -10.24
C CYS A 653 -17.50 -15.90 -11.00
N LEU A 654 -18.59 -16.65 -11.11
CA LEU A 654 -18.69 -17.86 -11.95
C LEU A 654 -18.77 -17.48 -13.45
N THR A 655 -19.41 -16.35 -13.76
CA THR A 655 -19.46 -15.77 -15.11
C THR A 655 -19.14 -14.29 -14.97
N CYS A 656 -17.93 -13.91 -15.35
CA CYS A 656 -17.43 -12.56 -15.18
C CYS A 656 -17.66 -11.71 -16.43
N PRO A 657 -17.87 -10.39 -16.28
CA PRO A 657 -17.79 -9.49 -17.42
C PRO A 657 -16.43 -9.68 -18.12
N PRO A 658 -16.38 -9.64 -19.47
CA PRO A 658 -15.12 -9.75 -20.21
C PRO A 658 -14.08 -8.69 -19.81
N GLU A 659 -14.53 -7.58 -19.21
CA GLU A 659 -13.72 -6.44 -18.78
C GLU A 659 -13.23 -6.57 -17.31
N LEU A 660 -13.41 -7.72 -16.63
CA LEU A 660 -12.93 -7.87 -15.26
C LEU A 660 -11.40 -7.87 -15.21
N VAL A 661 -10.83 -6.76 -14.73
CA VAL A 661 -9.39 -6.59 -14.60
C VAL A 661 -8.88 -7.37 -13.37
N PRO A 662 -7.70 -8.02 -13.46
CA PRO A 662 -6.99 -8.53 -12.28
C PRO A 662 -6.76 -7.47 -11.21
N PRO A 663 -6.56 -7.87 -9.94
CA PRO A 663 -6.26 -6.91 -8.89
C PRO A 663 -4.99 -6.12 -9.21
N GLU A 664 -4.98 -4.82 -8.85
CA GLU A 664 -3.85 -3.93 -9.14
C GLU A 664 -2.53 -4.49 -8.58
N TRP A 665 -2.60 -5.08 -7.39
CA TRP A 665 -1.56 -5.88 -6.79
C TRP A 665 -2.16 -6.83 -5.75
N VAL A 666 -1.42 -7.89 -5.45
CA VAL A 666 -1.74 -8.82 -4.36
C VAL A 666 -0.51 -8.90 -3.46
N THR A 667 -0.62 -8.33 -2.26
CA THR A 667 0.43 -8.39 -1.25
C THR A 667 0.36 -9.66 -0.45
N VAL A 668 1.53 -10.10 -0.02
CA VAL A 668 1.68 -11.20 0.91
C VAL A 668 2.54 -10.70 2.07
N VAL A 669 2.06 -10.86 3.29
CA VAL A 669 2.74 -10.36 4.49
C VAL A 669 2.82 -11.46 5.52
N ALA A 670 4.03 -11.72 6.01
CA ALA A 670 4.34 -12.69 7.04
C ALA A 670 4.43 -12.00 8.40
N PHE A 671 3.82 -12.60 9.41
CA PHE A 671 3.79 -12.08 10.77
C PHE A 671 4.17 -13.16 11.78
N GLU A 672 4.85 -12.75 12.85
CA GLU A 672 5.04 -13.57 14.04
C GLU A 672 3.69 -13.68 14.79
N PRO A 673 3.13 -14.90 14.98
CA PRO A 673 1.78 -15.07 15.54
C PRO A 673 1.62 -14.55 16.98
N LYS A 674 2.70 -14.56 17.77
CA LYS A 674 2.67 -14.18 19.19
C LYS A 674 2.69 -12.67 19.39
N THR A 675 3.48 -11.96 18.60
CA THR A 675 3.73 -10.52 18.77
C THR A 675 2.99 -9.67 17.74
N GLY A 676 2.57 -10.26 16.61
CA GLY A 676 2.06 -9.55 15.45
C GLY A 676 3.13 -8.80 14.66
N LEU A 677 4.41 -9.03 14.96
CA LEU A 677 5.53 -8.40 14.26
C LEU A 677 5.55 -8.83 12.80
N GLU A 678 5.59 -7.88 11.87
CA GLU A 678 5.80 -8.16 10.45
C GLU A 678 7.24 -8.68 10.24
N LEU A 679 7.37 -9.92 9.77
CA LEU A 679 8.64 -10.59 9.51
C LEU A 679 9.13 -10.36 8.08
N GLY A 680 8.19 -10.24 7.13
CA GLY A 680 8.54 -10.05 5.72
C GLY A 680 7.33 -9.79 4.84
N ARG A 681 7.58 -9.31 3.62
CA ARG A 681 6.52 -9.03 2.65
C ARG A 681 6.93 -9.25 1.20
N GLY A 682 5.94 -9.59 0.37
CA GLY A 682 6.07 -9.91 -1.04
C GLY A 682 4.87 -9.48 -1.87
N LEU A 683 4.98 -9.66 -3.18
CA LEU A 683 3.90 -9.52 -4.15
C LEU A 683 3.69 -10.84 -4.88
N LEU A 684 2.44 -11.18 -5.19
CA LEU A 684 2.15 -12.24 -6.14
C LEU A 684 2.16 -11.69 -7.56
N ASN A 685 2.69 -12.48 -8.50
CA ASN A 685 2.51 -12.25 -9.93
C ASN A 685 1.10 -12.68 -10.40
N ALA A 686 0.82 -12.53 -11.70
CA ALA A 686 -0.47 -12.89 -12.29
C ALA A 686 -0.84 -14.38 -12.12
N ASP A 687 0.15 -15.26 -12.00
CA ASP A 687 -0.04 -16.69 -11.76
C ASP A 687 -0.26 -17.02 -10.27
N GLY A 688 -0.28 -16.01 -9.38
CA GLY A 688 -0.41 -16.21 -7.94
C GLY A 688 0.86 -16.75 -7.28
N VAL A 689 2.02 -16.62 -7.92
CA VAL A 689 3.32 -17.00 -7.36
C VAL A 689 3.99 -15.77 -6.76
N GLY A 690 4.55 -15.89 -5.56
CA GLY A 690 5.36 -14.85 -4.96
C GLY A 690 6.32 -15.42 -3.91
N GLU A 691 7.16 -14.54 -3.39
CA GLU A 691 8.18 -14.91 -2.40
C GLU A 691 8.22 -13.85 -1.29
N ILE A 692 8.48 -14.29 -0.06
CA ILE A 692 8.72 -13.45 1.10
C ILE A 692 10.07 -13.84 1.72
N ASP A 693 10.98 -12.87 1.87
CA ASP A 693 12.15 -13.00 2.73
C ASP A 693 11.75 -12.64 4.17
N LEU A 694 11.87 -13.59 5.10
CA LEU A 694 11.55 -13.43 6.53
C LEU A 694 12.70 -12.76 7.32
N GLY A 695 13.86 -12.57 6.69
CA GLY A 695 15.03 -11.92 7.27
C GLY A 695 15.71 -12.70 8.39
N ASP A 696 16.83 -12.16 8.87
CA ASP A 696 17.74 -12.79 9.85
C ASP A 696 17.14 -12.92 11.27
N GLY A 697 15.96 -12.32 11.52
CA GLY A 697 15.23 -12.42 12.78
C GLY A 697 14.37 -13.68 12.89
N PHE A 698 14.16 -14.40 11.79
CA PHE A 698 13.39 -15.63 11.76
C PHE A 698 14.22 -16.81 12.30
N LYS A 699 13.67 -17.52 13.30
CA LYS A 699 14.36 -18.61 14.01
C LYS A 699 13.71 -19.99 13.86
N GLY A 700 12.91 -20.20 12.82
CA GLY A 700 12.16 -21.45 12.61
C GLY A 700 10.83 -21.55 13.41
N ASP A 701 10.37 -20.45 14.00
CA ASP A 701 9.07 -20.38 14.68
C ASP A 701 7.89 -20.40 13.68
N ASN A 702 6.69 -20.79 14.13
CA ASN A 702 5.48 -20.70 13.29
C ASN A 702 5.26 -19.28 12.74
N VAL A 703 4.93 -19.15 11.46
CA VAL A 703 4.63 -17.86 10.79
C VAL A 703 3.18 -17.81 10.36
N LEU A 704 2.50 -16.68 10.57
CA LEU A 704 1.21 -16.42 9.95
C LEU A 704 1.41 -15.61 8.67
N VAL A 705 0.96 -16.14 7.54
CA VAL A 705 1.04 -15.43 6.25
C VAL A 705 -0.35 -14.99 5.82
N ARG A 706 -0.49 -13.70 5.55
CA ARG A 706 -1.70 -13.08 5.02
C ARG A 706 -1.48 -12.69 3.57
N VAL A 707 -2.34 -13.17 2.69
CA VAL A 707 -2.47 -12.70 1.30
C VAL A 707 -3.62 -11.72 1.27
N ALA A 708 -3.40 -10.54 0.70
CA ALA A 708 -4.43 -9.52 0.58
C ALA A 708 -4.26 -8.70 -0.69
N SER A 709 -5.39 -8.22 -1.20
CA SER A 709 -5.43 -7.24 -2.26
C SER A 709 -6.20 -6.00 -1.79
N PRO A 710 -5.83 -4.79 -2.25
CA PRO A 710 -6.62 -3.58 -2.05
C PRO A 710 -8.05 -3.63 -2.59
N ASP A 711 -8.39 -4.63 -3.40
CA ASP A 711 -9.76 -4.88 -3.84
C ASP A 711 -10.63 -5.42 -2.69
N GLY A 712 -10.00 -5.69 -1.54
CA GLY A 712 -10.62 -6.20 -0.34
C GLY A 712 -10.88 -7.71 -0.40
N ALA A 713 -9.99 -8.43 -1.08
CA ALA A 713 -9.90 -9.87 -1.00
C ALA A 713 -8.71 -10.22 -0.12
N SER A 714 -8.91 -11.08 0.88
CA SER A 714 -7.79 -11.59 1.68
C SER A 714 -8.02 -13.03 2.12
N THR A 715 -6.92 -13.74 2.32
CA THR A 715 -6.87 -15.08 2.89
C THR A 715 -5.64 -15.17 3.79
N GLN A 716 -5.67 -16.04 4.78
CA GLN A 716 -4.55 -16.23 5.70
C GLN A 716 -4.36 -17.71 5.98
N ALA A 717 -3.11 -18.11 6.17
CA ALA A 717 -2.78 -19.44 6.66
C ALA A 717 -1.47 -19.40 7.45
N ALA A 718 -1.32 -20.36 8.37
CA ALA A 718 -0.07 -20.57 9.06
C ALA A 718 0.88 -21.37 8.16
N VAL A 719 2.14 -20.97 8.11
CA VAL A 719 3.22 -21.83 7.62
C VAL A 719 3.54 -22.77 8.78
N ILE A 720 3.13 -24.03 8.63
CA ILE A 720 3.55 -25.11 9.53
C ILE A 720 4.77 -25.72 8.86
N GLU A 721 5.93 -25.64 9.51
CA GLU A 721 7.11 -26.35 9.06
C GLU A 721 6.82 -27.87 9.05
N THR A 722 7.35 -28.56 8.05
CA THR A 722 7.29 -30.02 8.02
C THR A 722 8.14 -30.56 9.18
N ASP A 723 7.58 -31.48 9.95
CA ASP A 723 8.26 -32.30 10.96
C ASP A 723 8.07 -33.74 10.48
N SER A 724 9.04 -34.21 9.69
CA SER A 724 8.96 -35.44 8.91
C SER A 724 8.99 -36.68 9.79
N ASP A 725 9.58 -36.59 10.98
CA ASP A 725 9.74 -37.72 11.89
C ASP A 725 8.84 -37.64 13.14
N GLY A 726 8.24 -36.47 13.39
CA GLY A 726 7.20 -36.25 14.39
C GLY A 726 7.72 -36.07 15.81
N ASP A 727 8.98 -35.64 15.97
CA ASP A 727 9.63 -35.52 17.28
C ASP A 727 9.39 -34.16 17.97
N GLY A 728 8.79 -33.21 17.25
CA GLY A 728 8.51 -31.85 17.69
C GLY A 728 9.57 -30.81 17.32
N VAL A 729 10.57 -31.18 16.51
CA VAL A 729 11.59 -30.31 15.93
C VAL A 729 11.35 -30.19 14.42
N PRO A 730 11.21 -28.96 13.86
CA PRO A 730 11.03 -28.77 12.42
C PRO A 730 12.19 -29.28 11.56
N ASP A 731 11.90 -29.87 10.39
CA ASP A 731 12.87 -30.40 9.41
C ASP A 731 13.97 -29.39 9.03
N SER A 732 13.68 -28.09 9.07
CA SER A 732 14.61 -27.01 8.75
C SER A 732 15.63 -26.70 9.87
N SER A 733 15.40 -27.24 11.07
CA SER A 733 16.23 -27.11 12.26
C SER A 733 16.63 -28.44 12.89
N ASP A 734 16.22 -29.56 12.28
CA ASP A 734 16.39 -30.90 12.80
C ASP A 734 17.71 -31.53 12.32
N ASN A 735 18.57 -31.90 13.27
CA ASN A 735 19.83 -32.57 12.99
C ASN A 735 19.67 -34.06 12.66
N CYS A 736 18.46 -34.60 12.71
CA CYS A 736 18.07 -35.92 12.25
C CYS A 736 16.66 -35.95 11.62
N VAL A 737 16.46 -35.22 10.52
CA VAL A 737 15.20 -35.03 9.74
C VAL A 737 14.30 -36.27 9.52
N ALA A 738 14.85 -37.49 9.66
CA ALA A 738 14.12 -38.73 9.46
C ALA A 738 14.09 -39.66 10.68
N VAL A 739 14.67 -39.27 11.81
CA VAL A 739 14.86 -40.13 13.00
C VAL A 739 14.60 -39.32 14.28
N PRO A 740 13.48 -39.60 14.99
CA PRO A 740 13.05 -38.78 16.11
C PRO A 740 14.10 -38.65 17.20
N ASN A 741 14.51 -37.42 17.50
CA ASN A 741 15.53 -37.10 18.50
C ASN A 741 15.33 -35.72 19.14
N LYS A 742 14.13 -35.44 19.65
CA LYS A 742 13.69 -34.18 20.27
C LYS A 742 14.73 -33.33 21.04
N GLU A 743 15.65 -33.95 21.76
CA GLU A 743 16.70 -33.24 22.53
C GLU A 743 17.87 -32.75 21.66
N GLN A 744 17.86 -33.06 20.36
CA GLN A 744 18.79 -32.62 19.32
C GLN A 744 20.26 -32.83 19.69
N GLN A 745 20.54 -33.92 20.41
CA GLN A 745 21.87 -34.19 20.95
C GLN A 745 22.85 -34.55 19.82
N ASP A 746 23.90 -33.73 19.71
CA ASP A 746 25.02 -33.86 18.79
C ASP A 746 26.30 -33.66 19.62
N THR A 747 27.00 -34.76 19.89
CA THR A 747 28.06 -34.79 20.92
C THR A 747 29.44 -34.44 20.38
N ASP A 748 29.69 -34.71 19.09
CA ASP A 748 30.92 -34.32 18.40
C ASP A 748 30.77 -33.01 17.61
N GLY A 749 29.55 -32.49 17.46
CA GLY A 749 29.25 -31.16 16.96
C GLY A 749 29.43 -31.04 15.46
N ASP A 750 29.31 -32.15 14.74
CA ASP A 750 29.56 -32.21 13.31
C ASP A 750 28.33 -31.83 12.47
N GLY A 751 27.18 -31.70 13.13
CA GLY A 751 25.92 -31.31 12.56
C GLY A 751 24.99 -32.45 12.15
N TYR A 752 25.31 -33.70 12.47
CA TYR A 752 24.36 -34.80 12.50
C TYR A 752 24.04 -35.15 13.95
N GLY A 753 22.77 -35.38 14.27
CA GLY A 753 22.41 -35.80 15.63
C GLY A 753 22.90 -37.23 15.89
N ASN A 754 23.30 -37.51 17.14
CA ASN A 754 23.72 -38.85 17.56
C ASN A 754 22.71 -39.94 17.12
N ALA A 755 21.41 -39.60 17.05
CA ALA A 755 20.36 -40.56 16.69
C ALA A 755 20.45 -41.09 15.25
N CYS A 756 21.00 -40.29 14.32
CA CYS A 756 21.16 -40.60 12.91
C CYS A 756 22.63 -40.61 12.47
N ASP A 757 23.56 -40.43 13.41
CA ASP A 757 24.99 -40.45 13.16
C ASP A 757 25.69 -41.61 13.89
N ALA A 758 26.11 -42.61 13.10
CA ALA A 758 26.94 -43.71 13.59
C ALA A 758 28.37 -43.66 13.01
N ASP A 759 28.72 -42.58 12.32
CA ASP A 759 30.02 -42.35 11.69
C ASP A 759 30.97 -41.72 12.71
N LEU A 760 31.29 -42.49 13.76
CA LEU A 760 31.98 -42.00 14.96
C LEU A 760 33.43 -41.54 14.73
N ASN A 761 33.97 -41.70 13.52
CA ASN A 761 35.27 -41.18 13.11
C ASN A 761 35.17 -40.05 12.06
N ASN A 762 33.95 -39.70 11.64
CA ASN A 762 33.55 -38.67 10.68
C ASN A 762 34.28 -38.81 9.33
N ASP A 763 34.41 -40.04 8.82
CA ASP A 763 35.01 -40.34 7.51
C ASP A 763 33.98 -40.33 6.35
N GLY A 764 32.71 -40.13 6.68
CA GLY A 764 31.55 -40.04 5.80
C GLY A 764 30.80 -41.35 5.62
N PHE A 765 31.25 -42.46 6.23
CA PHE A 765 30.64 -43.77 6.06
C PHE A 765 30.76 -44.67 7.29
N VAL A 766 29.61 -45.09 7.83
CA VAL A 766 29.55 -46.03 8.96
C VAL A 766 30.13 -47.39 8.57
N ASN A 767 31.27 -47.75 9.15
CA ASN A 767 32.01 -48.96 8.80
C ASN A 767 32.65 -49.66 10.02
N SER A 768 33.55 -50.61 9.75
CA SER A 768 34.20 -51.39 10.82
C SER A 768 35.11 -50.56 11.74
N LEU A 769 35.61 -49.42 11.27
CA LEU A 769 36.39 -48.48 12.07
C LEU A 769 35.49 -47.82 13.13
N ASP A 770 34.29 -47.41 12.76
CA ASP A 770 33.30 -46.83 13.68
C ASP A 770 32.81 -47.85 14.69
N LEU A 771 32.68 -49.12 14.28
CA LEU A 771 32.38 -50.20 15.22
C LEU A 771 33.49 -50.37 16.27
N SER A 772 34.74 -50.17 15.88
CA SER A 772 35.87 -50.18 16.83
C SER A 772 35.78 -48.99 17.79
N THR A 773 35.44 -47.80 17.30
CA THR A 773 35.20 -46.60 18.12
C THR A 773 34.04 -46.83 19.09
N MET A 774 32.93 -47.39 18.63
CA MET A 774 31.75 -47.70 19.42
C MET A 774 32.05 -48.71 20.53
N ARG A 775 32.82 -49.77 20.23
CA ARG A 775 33.28 -50.71 21.27
C ARG A 775 34.13 -50.02 22.34
N GLY A 776 34.92 -49.02 21.97
CA GLY A 776 35.67 -48.18 22.91
C GLY A 776 34.81 -47.21 23.73
N GLN A 777 33.57 -46.98 23.30
CA GLN A 777 32.59 -46.12 23.98
C GLN A 777 31.58 -46.90 24.83
N PHE A 778 31.51 -48.23 24.70
CA PHE A 778 30.57 -49.06 25.46
C PHE A 778 30.69 -48.83 26.98
N GLY A 779 29.55 -48.55 27.62
CA GLY A 779 29.45 -48.22 29.04
C GLY A 779 29.81 -46.77 29.42
N LYS A 780 30.12 -45.89 28.45
CA LYS A 780 30.37 -44.47 28.69
C LYS A 780 29.09 -43.64 28.53
N ARG A 781 29.09 -42.46 29.14
CA ARG A 781 28.04 -41.44 29.06
C ARG A 781 28.56 -40.20 28.34
N GLY A 782 27.68 -39.45 27.68
CA GLY A 782 28.03 -38.17 27.05
C GLY A 782 29.06 -38.32 25.93
N VAL A 783 28.95 -39.37 25.13
CA VAL A 783 29.79 -39.65 23.95
C VAL A 783 28.89 -39.90 22.74
N ALA A 784 29.39 -39.66 21.52
CA ALA A 784 28.61 -39.74 20.29
C ALA A 784 27.93 -41.09 20.04
N GLY A 785 28.47 -42.19 20.56
CA GLY A 785 27.90 -43.54 20.41
C GLY A 785 26.61 -43.81 21.19
N ASP A 786 26.05 -42.81 21.88
CA ASP A 786 24.73 -42.86 22.52
C ASP A 786 23.65 -42.48 21.50
N LEU A 787 23.30 -43.44 20.65
CA LEU A 787 22.44 -43.28 19.46
C LEU A 787 20.95 -43.32 19.80
N ASN A 788 20.57 -43.71 21.02
CA ASN A 788 19.19 -43.69 21.48
C ASN A 788 18.90 -42.53 22.46
N GLY A 789 19.93 -41.79 22.89
CA GLY A 789 19.80 -40.63 23.77
C GLY A 789 19.39 -40.99 25.20
N ASP A 790 19.63 -42.22 25.65
CA ASP A 790 19.29 -42.65 27.02
C ASP A 790 20.37 -42.27 28.06
N GLY A 791 21.48 -41.71 27.60
CA GLY A 791 22.59 -41.24 28.41
C GLY A 791 23.69 -42.28 28.63
N LEU A 792 23.61 -43.49 28.05
CA LEU A 792 24.59 -44.57 28.25
C LEU A 792 24.74 -45.47 27.01
N VAL A 793 25.94 -45.53 26.43
CA VAL A 793 26.24 -46.45 25.32
C VAL A 793 26.13 -47.91 25.77
N ASN A 794 25.13 -48.63 25.27
CA ASN A 794 24.83 -49.99 25.64
C ASN A 794 24.40 -50.86 24.44
N ALA A 795 23.86 -52.06 24.71
CA ALA A 795 23.49 -52.99 23.64
C ALA A 795 22.39 -52.44 22.71
N LEU A 796 21.56 -51.51 23.19
CA LEU A 796 20.54 -50.84 22.39
C LEU A 796 21.15 -49.93 21.33
N ASP A 797 22.21 -49.19 21.66
CA ASP A 797 22.95 -48.37 20.70
C ASP A 797 23.63 -49.24 19.65
N VAL A 798 24.26 -50.34 20.07
CA VAL A 798 24.89 -51.29 19.14
C VAL A 798 23.86 -51.85 18.15
N SER A 799 22.61 -52.06 18.60
CA SER A 799 21.52 -52.46 17.72
C SER A 799 21.05 -51.36 16.77
N ARG A 800 21.21 -50.08 17.11
CA ARG A 800 20.95 -48.95 16.20
C ARG A 800 22.08 -48.80 15.19
N PHE A 801 23.32 -48.85 15.66
CA PHE A 801 24.53 -48.83 14.84
C PHE A 801 24.49 -49.90 13.73
N SER A 802 24.08 -51.13 14.05
CA SER A 802 23.99 -52.20 13.04
C SER A 802 23.01 -51.89 11.90
N LYS A 803 22.00 -51.04 12.13
CA LYS A 803 21.03 -50.62 11.09
C LYS A 803 21.58 -49.50 10.21
N LEU A 804 22.62 -48.81 10.68
CA LEU A 804 23.30 -47.72 9.99
C LEU A 804 24.60 -48.17 9.32
N PHE A 805 25.08 -49.38 9.62
CA PHE A 805 26.27 -49.95 9.00
C PHE A 805 26.20 -49.94 7.46
N GLY A 806 27.20 -49.34 6.82
CA GLY A 806 27.29 -49.15 5.38
C GLY A 806 26.49 -47.96 4.83
N LYS A 807 25.97 -47.07 5.69
CA LYS A 807 25.27 -45.84 5.28
C LYS A 807 26.11 -44.60 5.62
N ALA A 808 25.78 -43.48 4.98
CA ALA A 808 26.24 -42.16 5.39
C ALA A 808 25.38 -41.65 6.58
N PRO A 809 25.89 -40.71 7.39
CA PRO A 809 25.11 -40.09 8.47
C PRO A 809 23.95 -39.23 7.93
N GLY A 810 22.93 -39.03 8.77
CA GLY A 810 21.75 -38.19 8.47
C GLY A 810 20.58 -38.90 7.77
N PRO A 811 19.68 -38.16 7.08
CA PRO A 811 19.78 -36.73 6.70
C PRO A 811 19.67 -35.76 7.89
N SER A 812 20.36 -34.62 7.77
CA SER A 812 20.34 -33.49 8.72
C SER A 812 20.04 -32.20 7.97
N ALA A 813 19.29 -31.27 8.59
CA ALA A 813 19.01 -29.94 8.07
C ALA A 813 20.28 -29.16 7.69
N TRP A 814 21.40 -29.43 8.36
CA TRP A 814 22.65 -28.69 8.19
C TRP A 814 23.54 -29.26 7.07
N HIS A 815 23.19 -30.44 6.56
CA HIS A 815 23.95 -31.16 5.54
C HIS A 815 23.13 -31.62 4.33
N LEU A 816 21.88 -31.15 4.20
CA LEU A 816 21.07 -31.44 3.02
C LEU A 816 21.85 -31.05 1.75
N PRO A 817 21.99 -31.98 0.77
CA PRO A 817 22.54 -31.60 -0.52
C PRO A 817 21.64 -30.52 -1.12
N MET A 818 22.25 -29.49 -1.74
CA MET A 818 21.55 -28.63 -2.71
C MET A 818 21.06 -29.53 -3.86
N ALA A 819 19.94 -30.23 -3.65
CA ALA A 819 19.40 -31.19 -4.58
C ALA A 819 18.27 -30.52 -5.36
N ALA A 820 18.67 -30.08 -6.56
CA ALA A 820 17.91 -30.09 -7.81
C ALA A 820 16.43 -29.64 -7.75
N ALA A 821 16.20 -28.50 -8.40
CA ALA A 821 14.95 -28.17 -9.07
C ALA A 821 14.21 -29.42 -9.58
N LYS A 822 13.01 -29.64 -9.07
CA LYS A 822 11.93 -30.27 -9.81
C LYS A 822 10.63 -29.53 -9.54
#